data_AF-K1QFV4-F1
#
_entry.id   AF-K1QFV4-F1
#
_cell.length_a   1.000
_cell.length_b   1.000
_cell.length_c   1.000
_cell.angle_alpha   90.00
_cell.angle_beta   90.00
_cell.angle_gamma   90.00
#
_symmetry.space_group_name_H-M   'P 1'
#
loop_
_entity.id
_entity.type
_entity.pdbx_description
1 polymer ?
#
loop_
_entity_poly.entity_id
_entity_poly.type
_entity_poly.pdbx_seq_one_letter_code
_entity_poly.pdbx_strand_id
1 'polypeptide(L)'
;MWRENNTREFEKVEIDWNDKMDLFPNSHFGFNGRQLLTTAVQEVDIAMVPLTVQEDRKKVVDFTIPFFYSNFGFIMRMPDPKTVKWRIYLDMFSSDVLLSIVTVLVLASLLLYTMEHLSWIWNGRKPSEKKELADIVEYIYGALVLQAGHRLPSSSSGRVFTCIFWISCVSLAAVYCGSLVASMALARREKIHFETLEDLVSQTEYKWGYVSGTYLDSVLQKSNIEVYQKVYQGARQFATEDQEVLSISGDVHFRKLMTEKYVFISPVPHLQTVSFSDCRSLLSTERFVEDNSAFGVPEDSPLKEIFSLKLAQLQDSGILGSIHQKYKLQNNCSEVSQLLNQHTIKPDDVQTAFFILLAGIFIASDVKWFSAILNFLVLSKSCAELEGGSGESRHTHPSCKHLKDPDHRVRCVCLELIGAIGSPEQEVVDDSHEPFIPIQSLLAGFCGDQDSRVRASSFNAMVGHKELPGLVPVSDSEDELRLVDDGFAKICNMVNDISVQVRMEAAVLLGSLHQVSPKFLEQTLDKKLMSNMRRKKSAHERAREHFASGEWATGQKWADDAPKEELDPDNVNLMNIGACGAFVHGTEDEFLEVRNAALDSLCELASQSASFANLSQDSIIDMFNDEIESVRLNAINSLRKLNRFITLREDQLEIILGVLQLMNQQGVQCSSSIADNQVLSLIDQILGLTRKLEHQYLGVSSVDHALIQQTRLKAGTLQILTKMKSDPTRCSQAKETYLQQLQALKKFLETNELAADPCFVYLFSVLNDLENGKISDILKHLQHAVKSIAPCGISLQNSCIRRVTAIMHEPTGSSDNPIRFTTGLTVTVPVHATFENVQNVDCIRLKVHYPDQKSYLITPKKCHFIKLNPLQYKLISEVIISHSLWSDQSHVEISIVMETRDGETVSCQELCRPVKVPVAPKAAKR
;
A
#
# COMPACT_ATOMS: atom_id res chain seq x y z
N MET A 1 -10.27 60.60 -11.20
CA MET A 1 -9.60 61.30 -12.33
C MET A 1 -8.63 62.31 -11.76
N TRP A 2 -7.84 63.02 -12.59
CA TRP A 2 -6.80 63.92 -12.08
C TRP A 2 -6.83 65.28 -12.77
N ARG A 3 -6.64 66.34 -11.98
CA ARG A 3 -6.52 67.72 -12.44
C ARG A 3 -5.19 68.29 -11.96
N GLU A 4 -4.49 69.02 -12.81
CA GLU A 4 -3.26 69.72 -12.47
C GLU A 4 -3.60 71.02 -11.72
N ASN A 5 -3.08 71.17 -10.51
CA ASN A 5 -3.20 72.40 -9.74
C ASN A 5 -2.13 73.43 -10.19
N ASN A 6 -2.27 74.69 -9.78
CA ASN A 6 -1.38 75.80 -10.11
C ASN A 6 0.11 75.58 -9.72
N THR A 7 0.40 74.59 -8.87
CA THR A 7 1.75 74.15 -8.47
C THR A 7 2.34 73.05 -9.36
N ARG A 8 1.64 72.64 -10.42
CA ARG A 8 1.96 71.47 -11.29
C ARG A 8 1.92 70.12 -10.57
N GLU A 9 1.14 70.02 -9.51
CA GLU A 9 0.81 68.76 -8.85
C GLU A 9 -0.56 68.27 -9.30
N PHE A 10 -0.72 66.97 -9.48
CA PHE A 10 -2.00 66.36 -9.85
C PHE A 10 -2.82 66.06 -8.60
N GLU A 11 -4.02 66.64 -8.52
CA GLU A 11 -5.00 66.35 -7.48
C GLU A 11 -6.06 65.37 -7.98
N LYS A 12 -6.47 64.45 -7.09
CA LYS A 12 -7.51 63.48 -7.38
C LYS A 12 -8.87 64.18 -7.39
N VAL A 13 -9.58 64.09 -8.51
CA VAL A 13 -10.96 64.53 -8.66
C VAL A 13 -11.87 63.30 -8.67
N GLU A 14 -12.81 63.25 -7.73
CA GLU A 14 -13.91 62.30 -7.71
C GLU A 14 -15.10 62.94 -8.42
N ILE A 15 -15.65 62.23 -9.42
CA ILE A 15 -16.83 62.65 -10.15
C ILE A 15 -17.92 61.65 -9.78
N ASP A 16 -19.00 62.14 -9.16
CA ASP A 16 -20.19 61.33 -8.94
C ASP A 16 -20.94 61.21 -10.27
N TRP A 17 -21.15 59.98 -10.71
CA TRP A 17 -21.75 59.67 -11.99
C TRP A 17 -23.27 59.60 -11.94
N ASN A 18 -23.85 59.42 -10.74
CA ASN A 18 -25.30 59.33 -10.57
C ASN A 18 -25.96 60.69 -10.81
N ASP A 19 -25.35 61.80 -10.36
CA ASP A 19 -25.87 63.16 -10.54
C ASP A 19 -25.83 63.66 -12.00
N LYS A 20 -25.01 63.05 -12.86
CA LYS A 20 -24.90 63.41 -14.28
C LYS A 20 -25.73 62.53 -15.22
N MET A 21 -26.40 61.49 -14.70
CA MET A 21 -27.32 60.65 -15.48
C MET A 21 -28.64 61.36 -15.85
N ASP A 22 -29.13 62.26 -15.00
CA ASP A 22 -30.39 62.98 -15.19
C ASP A 22 -30.40 63.96 -16.39
N LEU A 23 -29.23 64.31 -16.92
CA LEU A 23 -29.08 65.17 -18.10
C LEU A 23 -29.38 64.43 -19.43
N PHE A 24 -29.48 63.09 -19.43
CA PHE A 24 -29.67 62.29 -20.65
C PHE A 24 -30.69 61.14 -20.46
N PRO A 25 -31.99 61.45 -20.34
CA PRO A 25 -33.03 60.50 -19.91
C PRO A 25 -33.42 59.41 -20.93
N ASN A 26 -32.91 59.44 -22.17
CA ASN A 26 -33.28 58.50 -23.24
C ASN A 26 -32.12 57.64 -23.77
N SER A 27 -31.02 57.52 -23.02
CA SER A 27 -29.84 56.78 -23.49
C SER A 27 -29.58 55.50 -22.70
N HIS A 28 -29.94 54.36 -23.30
CA HIS A 28 -29.35 53.09 -22.92
C HIS A 28 -27.84 53.16 -23.18
N PHE A 29 -27.04 52.64 -22.24
CA PHE A 29 -25.58 52.83 -22.09
C PHE A 29 -24.68 52.36 -23.27
N GLY A 30 -25.23 52.09 -24.46
CA GLY A 30 -24.49 51.64 -25.64
C GLY A 30 -24.00 52.73 -26.60
N PHE A 31 -24.46 53.99 -26.48
CA PHE A 31 -24.07 55.05 -27.44
C PHE A 31 -23.51 56.34 -26.82
N ASN A 32 -23.58 56.52 -25.49
CA ASN A 32 -23.27 57.80 -24.85
C ASN A 32 -22.00 57.84 -23.99
N GLY A 33 -21.22 56.74 -23.92
CA GLY A 33 -19.87 56.79 -23.35
C GLY A 33 -18.99 57.86 -24.02
N ARG A 34 -19.28 58.21 -25.27
CA ARG A 34 -18.63 59.31 -26.00
C ARG A 34 -18.91 60.67 -25.34
N GLN A 35 -20.17 61.06 -25.15
CA GLN A 35 -20.55 62.35 -24.55
C GLN A 35 -20.19 62.44 -23.05
N LEU A 36 -20.38 61.35 -22.29
CA LEU A 36 -19.98 61.28 -20.87
C LEU A 36 -18.46 61.38 -20.68
N LEU A 37 -17.67 60.70 -21.52
CA LEU A 37 -16.22 60.83 -21.51
C LEU A 37 -15.79 62.23 -21.95
N THR A 38 -16.51 62.86 -22.90
CA THR A 38 -16.25 64.25 -23.32
C THR A 38 -16.45 65.24 -22.17
N THR A 39 -17.60 65.17 -21.48
CA THR A 39 -17.91 66.09 -20.38
C THR A 39 -17.01 65.84 -19.18
N ALA A 40 -16.66 64.58 -18.89
CA ALA A 40 -15.75 64.26 -17.80
C ALA A 40 -14.31 64.70 -18.10
N VAL A 41 -13.80 64.43 -19.31
CA VAL A 41 -12.44 64.84 -19.72
C VAL A 41 -12.32 66.34 -19.96
N GLN A 42 -13.41 67.08 -20.24
CA GLN A 42 -13.37 68.54 -20.22
C GLN A 42 -13.24 69.13 -18.80
N GLU A 43 -13.59 68.37 -17.76
CA GLU A 43 -13.47 68.79 -16.35
C GLU A 43 -12.15 68.34 -15.69
N VAL A 44 -11.37 67.47 -16.34
CA VAL A 44 -10.13 66.90 -15.80
C VAL A 44 -9.00 66.90 -16.83
N ASP A 45 -7.76 67.09 -16.40
CA ASP A 45 -6.63 67.16 -17.34
C ASP A 45 -6.18 65.78 -17.82
N ILE A 46 -6.40 64.73 -17.01
CA ILE A 46 -6.12 63.33 -17.39
C ILE A 46 -7.03 62.32 -16.68
N ALA A 47 -7.56 61.37 -17.46
CA ALA A 47 -8.33 60.24 -17.00
C ALA A 47 -7.44 59.00 -16.83
N MET A 48 -6.82 58.86 -15.65
CA MET A 48 -6.05 57.66 -15.27
C MET A 48 -6.97 56.53 -14.78
N VAL A 49 -7.72 55.95 -15.71
CA VAL A 49 -8.62 54.79 -15.52
C VAL A 49 -8.33 53.82 -16.66
N PRO A 50 -8.45 52.48 -16.50
CA PRO A 50 -8.34 51.54 -17.61
C PRO A 50 -9.47 51.76 -18.63
N LEU A 51 -9.21 52.64 -19.61
CA LEU A 51 -10.14 52.92 -20.70
C LEU A 51 -9.71 52.13 -21.94
N THR A 52 -10.59 51.26 -22.43
CA THR A 52 -10.37 50.56 -23.69
C THR A 52 -10.32 51.55 -24.86
N VAL A 53 -9.26 51.46 -25.65
CA VAL A 53 -9.06 52.27 -26.85
C VAL A 53 -10.05 51.83 -27.93
N GLN A 54 -10.92 52.75 -28.36
CA GLN A 54 -11.94 52.51 -29.37
C GLN A 54 -11.96 53.67 -30.37
N GLU A 55 -12.22 53.38 -31.65
CA GLU A 55 -12.27 54.40 -32.71
C GLU A 55 -13.29 55.50 -32.43
N ASP A 56 -14.47 55.15 -31.93
CA ASP A 56 -15.52 56.13 -31.61
C ASP A 56 -15.16 57.03 -30.41
N ARG A 57 -14.32 56.53 -29.49
CA ARG A 57 -13.83 57.31 -28.34
C ARG A 57 -12.67 58.23 -28.74
N LYS A 58 -11.82 57.78 -29.67
CA LYS A 58 -10.71 58.56 -30.22
C LYS A 58 -11.16 59.85 -30.93
N LYS A 59 -12.41 59.89 -31.41
CA LYS A 59 -13.02 61.07 -32.05
C LYS A 59 -13.36 62.20 -31.07
N VAL A 60 -13.10 62.04 -29.76
CA VAL A 60 -13.40 63.09 -28.76
C VAL A 60 -12.37 63.20 -27.64
N VAL A 61 -11.60 62.13 -27.41
CA VAL A 61 -10.56 62.08 -26.39
C VAL A 61 -9.36 61.43 -27.02
N ASP A 62 -8.19 62.01 -26.77
CA ASP A 62 -6.93 61.43 -27.18
C ASP A 62 -6.47 60.40 -26.17
N PHE A 63 -5.86 59.31 -26.65
CA PHE A 63 -5.31 58.27 -25.78
C PHE A 63 -3.79 58.31 -25.76
N THR A 64 -3.22 57.97 -24.61
CA THR A 64 -1.80 57.62 -24.51
C THR A 64 -1.53 56.29 -25.19
N ILE A 65 -0.25 55.87 -25.26
CA ILE A 65 0.03 54.46 -25.55
C ILE A 65 -0.67 53.55 -24.51
N PRO A 66 -1.19 52.38 -24.92
CA PRO A 66 -1.79 51.44 -23.98
C PRO A 66 -0.76 50.94 -22.97
N PHE A 67 -1.13 50.96 -21.68
CA PHE A 67 -0.26 50.50 -20.60
C PHE A 67 -0.55 49.04 -20.21
N PHE A 68 -1.70 48.49 -20.64
CA PHE A 68 -2.11 47.13 -20.35
C PHE A 68 -2.87 46.52 -21.53
N TYR A 69 -2.40 45.36 -21.98
CA TYR A 69 -2.96 44.62 -23.12
C TYR A 69 -3.67 43.38 -22.60
N SER A 70 -4.93 43.19 -22.99
CA SER A 70 -5.73 42.05 -22.59
C SER A 70 -6.64 41.58 -23.72
N ASN A 71 -7.41 40.53 -23.44
CA ASN A 71 -8.43 40.00 -24.34
C ASN A 71 -9.70 39.67 -23.56
N PHE A 72 -10.82 39.53 -24.27
CA PHE A 72 -12.01 38.91 -23.70
C PHE A 72 -11.84 37.39 -23.68
N GLY A 73 -12.51 36.80 -22.70
CA GLY A 73 -12.71 35.37 -22.57
C GLY A 73 -14.08 35.14 -21.96
N PHE A 74 -14.38 33.89 -21.64
CA PHE A 74 -15.56 33.56 -20.88
C PHE A 74 -15.23 32.63 -19.72
N ILE A 75 -16.05 32.69 -18.69
CA ILE A 75 -15.96 31.82 -17.52
C ILE A 75 -17.30 31.11 -17.35
N MET A 76 -17.24 29.85 -16.92
CA MET A 76 -18.40 29.05 -16.57
C MET A 76 -18.11 28.30 -15.29
N ARG A 77 -19.16 27.89 -14.57
CA ARG A 77 -18.98 27.02 -13.42
C ARG A 77 -18.96 25.57 -13.87
N MET A 78 -18.02 24.77 -13.35
CA MET A 78 -18.02 23.34 -13.59
C MET A 78 -19.31 22.72 -13.02
N PRO A 79 -19.98 21.83 -13.77
CA PRO A 79 -21.16 21.14 -13.25
C PRO A 79 -20.81 20.33 -12.00
N ASP A 80 -21.75 20.20 -11.08
CA ASP A 80 -21.50 19.45 -9.85
C ASP A 80 -21.36 17.95 -10.17
N PRO A 81 -20.24 17.30 -9.79
CA PRO A 81 -19.91 15.91 -10.15
C PRO A 81 -20.79 14.86 -9.44
N LYS A 82 -21.89 15.29 -8.82
CA LYS A 82 -22.73 14.49 -7.92
C LYS A 82 -24.01 13.99 -8.58
N THR A 83 -24.35 14.42 -9.78
CA THR A 83 -25.73 14.29 -10.27
C THR A 83 -26.07 12.88 -10.79
N VAL A 84 -25.13 12.09 -11.32
CA VAL A 84 -25.44 10.72 -11.80
C VAL A 84 -24.30 9.69 -11.65
N LYS A 85 -23.73 9.53 -10.44
CA LYS A 85 -22.63 8.57 -10.21
C LYS A 85 -23.02 7.07 -10.34
N TRP A 86 -24.31 6.75 -10.34
CA TRP A 86 -24.76 5.34 -10.32
C TRP A 86 -24.72 4.65 -11.69
N ARG A 87 -24.82 5.41 -12.80
CA ARG A 87 -24.78 4.84 -14.16
C ARG A 87 -23.38 4.68 -14.74
N ILE A 88 -22.34 5.15 -14.05
CA ILE A 88 -20.97 5.18 -14.60
C ILE A 88 -20.53 3.79 -15.09
N TYR A 89 -20.90 2.71 -14.39
CA TYR A 89 -20.53 1.34 -14.78
C TYR A 89 -21.28 0.79 -16.00
N LEU A 90 -22.49 1.30 -16.26
CA LEU A 90 -23.36 0.88 -17.37
C LEU A 90 -23.12 1.72 -18.63
N ASP A 91 -22.93 3.03 -18.48
CA ASP A 91 -22.78 3.98 -19.59
C ASP A 91 -21.44 3.83 -20.33
N MET A 92 -20.54 2.93 -19.89
CA MET A 92 -19.30 2.58 -20.59
C MET A 92 -19.56 1.86 -21.91
N PHE A 93 -20.64 1.10 -21.98
CA PHE A 93 -21.08 0.43 -23.19
C PHE A 93 -22.40 1.01 -23.65
N SER A 94 -22.53 1.22 -24.96
CA SER A 94 -23.83 1.56 -25.54
C SER A 94 -24.85 0.48 -25.19
N SER A 95 -26.11 0.87 -25.05
CA SER A 95 -27.22 -0.05 -24.81
C SER A 95 -27.26 -1.21 -25.83
N ASP A 96 -26.84 -0.94 -27.07
CA ASP A 96 -26.75 -1.95 -28.14
C ASP A 96 -25.71 -3.04 -27.82
N VAL A 97 -24.58 -2.64 -27.24
CA VAL A 97 -23.50 -3.57 -26.86
C VAL A 97 -23.96 -4.41 -25.67
N LEU A 98 -24.59 -3.82 -24.67
CA LEU A 98 -25.14 -4.55 -23.52
C LEU A 98 -26.19 -5.59 -23.95
N LEU A 99 -27.09 -5.22 -24.87
CA LEU A 99 -28.06 -6.14 -25.43
C LEU A 99 -27.41 -7.30 -26.20
N SER A 100 -26.33 -7.02 -26.94
CA SER A 100 -25.60 -8.06 -27.66
C SER A 100 -24.88 -9.04 -26.72
N ILE A 101 -24.33 -8.58 -25.59
CA ILE A 101 -23.73 -9.44 -24.56
C ILE A 101 -24.77 -10.40 -23.99
N VAL A 102 -25.94 -9.90 -23.59
CA VAL A 102 -27.04 -10.75 -23.07
C VAL A 102 -27.48 -11.78 -24.11
N THR A 103 -27.60 -11.35 -25.37
CA THR A 103 -27.99 -12.23 -26.48
C THR A 103 -26.96 -13.35 -26.70
N VAL A 104 -25.67 -13.01 -26.68
CA VAL A 104 -24.57 -13.98 -26.85
C VAL A 104 -24.53 -14.98 -25.68
N LEU A 105 -24.79 -14.57 -24.44
CA LEU A 105 -24.83 -15.49 -23.29
C LEU A 105 -25.94 -16.55 -23.42
N VAL A 106 -27.13 -16.15 -23.85
CA VAL A 106 -28.26 -17.07 -24.05
C VAL A 106 -27.95 -18.04 -25.19
N LEU A 107 -27.44 -17.52 -26.32
CA LEU A 107 -27.08 -18.35 -27.48
C LEU A 107 -25.93 -19.32 -27.15
N ALA A 108 -24.90 -18.88 -26.43
CA ALA A 108 -23.78 -19.70 -26.01
C ALA A 108 -24.23 -20.83 -25.07
N SER A 109 -25.13 -20.54 -24.13
CA SER A 109 -25.72 -21.54 -23.22
C SER A 109 -26.53 -22.60 -23.97
N LEU A 110 -27.35 -22.18 -24.95
CA LEU A 110 -28.12 -23.09 -25.79
C LEU A 110 -27.22 -23.95 -26.70
N LEU A 111 -26.18 -23.35 -27.29
CA LEU A 111 -25.22 -24.07 -28.13
C LEU A 111 -24.44 -25.11 -27.32
N LEU A 112 -23.97 -24.76 -26.12
CA LEU A 112 -23.25 -25.71 -25.27
C LEU A 112 -24.18 -26.85 -24.78
N TYR A 113 -25.43 -26.54 -24.43
CA TYR A 113 -26.44 -27.55 -24.08
C TYR A 113 -26.71 -28.51 -25.25
N THR A 114 -26.91 -27.99 -26.46
CA THR A 114 -27.16 -28.83 -27.64
C THR A 114 -25.95 -29.69 -28.03
N MET A 115 -24.73 -29.16 -27.93
CA MET A 115 -23.50 -29.91 -28.18
C MET A 115 -23.31 -31.08 -27.20
N GLU A 116 -23.55 -30.87 -25.91
CA GLU A 116 -23.49 -31.94 -24.90
C GLU A 116 -24.61 -32.97 -25.11
N HIS A 117 -25.83 -32.53 -25.45
CA HIS A 117 -26.96 -33.42 -25.72
C HIS A 117 -26.75 -34.28 -26.98
N LEU A 118 -26.23 -33.69 -28.06
CA LEU A 118 -25.90 -34.41 -29.30
C LEU A 118 -24.74 -35.39 -29.09
N SER A 119 -23.73 -35.00 -28.29
CA SER A 119 -22.61 -35.87 -27.94
C SER A 119 -23.05 -37.11 -27.15
N TRP A 120 -24.09 -36.98 -26.32
CA TRP A 120 -24.71 -38.12 -25.64
C TRP A 120 -25.38 -39.08 -26.64
N ILE A 121 -26.17 -38.56 -27.57
CA ILE A 121 -26.87 -39.36 -28.60
C ILE A 121 -25.87 -40.15 -29.46
N TRP A 122 -24.76 -39.53 -29.86
CA TRP A 122 -23.79 -40.14 -30.77
C TRP A 122 -22.90 -41.19 -30.12
N ASN A 123 -22.46 -40.96 -28.87
CA ASN A 123 -21.50 -41.85 -28.20
C ASN A 123 -22.16 -43.00 -27.42
N GLY A 124 -23.49 -43.05 -27.33
CA GLY A 124 -24.26 -44.13 -26.70
C GLY A 124 -24.02 -44.30 -25.19
N ARG A 125 -23.21 -43.44 -24.56
CA ARG A 125 -22.88 -43.47 -23.13
C ARG A 125 -23.79 -42.50 -22.38
N LYS A 126 -24.65 -43.01 -21.50
CA LYS A 126 -25.39 -42.15 -20.56
C LYS A 126 -24.36 -41.39 -19.70
N PRO A 127 -24.43 -40.05 -19.60
CA PRO A 127 -23.59 -39.31 -18.67
C PRO A 127 -23.87 -39.76 -17.23
N SER A 128 -22.84 -39.77 -16.38
CA SER A 128 -22.93 -40.24 -14.99
C SER A 128 -23.91 -39.42 -14.13
N GLU A 129 -24.20 -38.18 -14.53
CA GLU A 129 -25.21 -37.28 -13.95
C GLU A 129 -25.91 -36.48 -15.06
N LYS A 130 -27.19 -36.17 -14.90
CA LYS A 130 -27.89 -35.23 -15.79
C LYS A 130 -27.40 -33.82 -15.47
N LYS A 131 -26.78 -33.14 -16.43
CA LYS A 131 -26.45 -31.71 -16.29
C LYS A 131 -27.74 -30.90 -16.39
N GLU A 132 -28.04 -30.11 -15.37
CA GLU A 132 -29.19 -29.21 -15.44
C GLU A 132 -28.85 -28.01 -16.33
N LEU A 133 -29.86 -27.42 -16.96
CA LEU A 133 -29.67 -26.23 -17.80
C LEU A 133 -29.13 -25.05 -16.97
N ALA A 134 -29.44 -25.02 -15.67
CA ALA A 134 -28.89 -24.06 -14.71
C ALA A 134 -27.36 -24.14 -14.60
N ASP A 135 -26.79 -25.35 -14.49
CA ASP A 135 -25.33 -25.55 -14.37
C ASP A 135 -24.58 -25.03 -15.59
N ILE A 136 -25.16 -25.17 -16.78
CA ILE A 136 -24.57 -24.70 -18.04
C ILE A 136 -24.64 -23.17 -18.15
N VAL A 137 -25.77 -22.59 -17.74
CA VAL A 137 -25.93 -21.13 -17.70
C VAL A 137 -24.96 -20.53 -16.67
N GLU A 138 -24.81 -21.15 -15.50
CA GLU A 138 -23.84 -20.75 -14.48
C GLU A 138 -22.41 -20.84 -15.00
N TYR A 139 -22.08 -21.90 -15.74
CA TYR A 139 -20.76 -22.05 -16.36
C TYR A 139 -20.43 -20.93 -17.36
N ILE A 140 -21.37 -20.62 -18.26
CA ILE A 140 -21.21 -19.57 -19.28
C ILE A 140 -21.16 -18.18 -18.65
N TYR A 141 -21.97 -17.93 -17.62
CA TYR A 141 -21.92 -16.71 -16.83
C TYR A 141 -20.58 -16.58 -16.06
N GLY A 142 -20.12 -17.65 -15.41
CA GLY A 142 -18.85 -17.69 -14.69
C GLY A 142 -17.64 -17.46 -15.61
N ALA A 143 -17.72 -17.89 -16.88
CA ALA A 143 -16.70 -17.59 -17.89
C ALA A 143 -16.68 -16.10 -18.27
N LEU A 144 -17.82 -15.42 -18.32
CA LEU A 144 -17.90 -13.98 -18.57
C LEU A 144 -17.26 -13.17 -17.43
N VAL A 145 -17.46 -13.60 -16.17
CA VAL A 145 -16.92 -12.94 -14.97
C VAL A 145 -15.49 -13.41 -14.64
N LEU A 146 -14.85 -14.18 -15.53
CA LEU A 146 -13.47 -14.68 -15.39
C LEU A 146 -13.23 -15.62 -14.19
N GLN A 147 -14.28 -16.24 -13.63
CA GLN A 147 -14.16 -17.20 -12.53
C GLN A 147 -14.28 -18.66 -12.96
N ALA A 148 -14.78 -18.92 -14.18
CA ALA A 148 -15.08 -20.24 -14.74
C ALA A 148 -15.99 -21.10 -13.83
N GLY A 149 -16.57 -22.18 -14.38
CA GLY A 149 -17.37 -23.13 -13.58
C GLY A 149 -16.58 -24.36 -13.17
N HIS A 150 -17.00 -25.01 -12.09
CA HIS A 150 -16.29 -26.15 -11.47
C HIS A 150 -16.18 -27.41 -12.35
N ARG A 151 -16.98 -27.53 -13.42
CA ARG A 151 -17.05 -28.74 -14.26
C ARG A 151 -16.85 -28.40 -15.74
N LEU A 152 -15.87 -29.04 -16.37
CA LEU A 152 -15.60 -28.87 -17.79
C LEU A 152 -16.62 -29.61 -18.68
N PRO A 153 -16.87 -29.15 -19.92
CA PRO A 153 -17.65 -29.90 -20.90
C PRO A 153 -17.07 -31.30 -21.13
N SER A 154 -17.95 -32.29 -21.28
CA SER A 154 -17.55 -33.68 -21.46
C SER A 154 -17.15 -33.96 -22.91
N SER A 155 -17.78 -33.26 -23.86
CA SER A 155 -17.53 -33.42 -25.29
C SER A 155 -16.31 -32.61 -25.75
N SER A 156 -15.51 -33.19 -26.66
CA SER A 156 -14.38 -32.49 -27.29
C SER A 156 -14.83 -31.23 -28.04
N SER A 157 -16.01 -31.25 -28.68
CA SER A 157 -16.58 -30.07 -29.36
C SER A 157 -16.97 -28.98 -28.36
N GLY A 158 -17.58 -29.36 -27.23
CA GLY A 158 -17.92 -28.44 -26.15
C GLY A 158 -16.69 -27.78 -25.52
N ARG A 159 -15.58 -28.51 -25.40
CA ARG A 159 -14.30 -27.96 -24.92
C ARG A 159 -13.70 -26.94 -25.89
N VAL A 160 -13.67 -27.23 -27.19
CA VAL A 160 -13.18 -26.28 -28.21
C VAL A 160 -14.03 -25.00 -28.20
N PHE A 161 -15.36 -25.14 -28.17
CA PHE A 161 -16.27 -24.00 -28.05
C PHE A 161 -15.96 -23.15 -26.81
N THR A 162 -15.78 -23.81 -25.67
CA THR A 162 -15.47 -23.14 -24.40
C THR A 162 -14.13 -22.39 -24.45
N CYS A 163 -13.09 -22.97 -25.05
CA CYS A 163 -11.80 -22.30 -25.22
C CYS A 163 -11.92 -21.01 -26.05
N ILE A 164 -12.68 -21.05 -27.15
CA ILE A 164 -12.92 -19.87 -27.99
C ILE A 164 -13.75 -18.83 -27.22
N PHE A 165 -14.76 -19.28 -26.48
CA PHE A 165 -15.61 -18.42 -25.66
C PHE A 165 -14.81 -17.72 -24.55
N TRP A 166 -13.87 -18.41 -23.91
CA TRP A 166 -12.96 -17.83 -22.92
C TRP A 166 -12.10 -16.71 -23.51
N ILE A 167 -11.51 -16.92 -24.68
CA ILE A 167 -10.71 -15.88 -25.36
C ILE A 167 -11.58 -14.63 -25.64
N SER A 168 -12.83 -14.83 -26.08
CA SER A 168 -13.77 -13.73 -26.28
C SER A 168 -14.09 -12.98 -24.98
N CYS A 169 -14.31 -13.69 -23.87
CA CYS A 169 -14.63 -13.08 -22.56
C CYS A 169 -13.45 -12.29 -22.01
N VAL A 170 -12.23 -12.81 -22.12
CA VAL A 170 -11.01 -12.11 -21.71
C VAL A 170 -10.82 -10.83 -22.52
N SER A 171 -11.03 -10.89 -23.84
CA SER A 171 -10.95 -9.71 -24.71
C SER A 171 -12.00 -8.66 -24.33
N LEU A 172 -13.26 -9.06 -24.13
CA LEU A 172 -14.34 -8.16 -23.74
C LEU A 172 -14.08 -7.52 -22.36
N ALA A 173 -13.60 -8.29 -21.39
CA ALA A 173 -13.23 -7.80 -20.07
C ALA A 173 -12.06 -6.80 -20.13
N ALA A 174 -11.05 -7.07 -20.96
CA ALA A 174 -9.92 -6.16 -21.15
C ALA A 174 -10.37 -4.81 -21.75
N VAL A 175 -11.26 -4.84 -22.74
CA VAL A 175 -11.85 -3.62 -23.33
C VAL A 175 -12.69 -2.87 -22.29
N TYR A 176 -13.54 -3.56 -21.53
CA TYR A 176 -14.34 -2.93 -20.47
C TYR A 176 -13.46 -2.28 -19.40
N CYS A 177 -12.45 -2.99 -18.89
CA CYS A 177 -11.51 -2.47 -17.90
C CYS A 177 -10.72 -1.27 -18.45
N GLY A 178 -10.26 -1.33 -19.70
CA GLY A 178 -9.56 -0.22 -20.34
C GLY A 178 -10.43 1.03 -20.47
N SER A 179 -11.68 0.86 -20.93
CA SER A 179 -12.65 1.95 -21.04
C SER A 179 -13.07 2.52 -19.68
N LEU A 180 -13.24 1.67 -18.67
CA LEU A 180 -13.57 2.08 -17.30
C LEU A 180 -12.42 2.84 -16.63
N VAL A 181 -11.18 2.39 -16.79
CA VAL A 181 -10.00 3.09 -16.26
C VAL A 181 -9.83 4.45 -16.96
N ALA A 182 -9.98 4.48 -18.29
CA ALA A 182 -9.91 5.72 -19.05
C ALA A 182 -11.03 6.69 -18.64
N SER A 183 -12.26 6.21 -18.45
CA SER A 183 -13.37 7.05 -18.03
C SER A 183 -13.23 7.48 -16.57
N MET A 184 -12.78 6.66 -15.63
CA MET A 184 -12.54 7.09 -14.24
C MET A 184 -11.38 8.10 -14.14
N ALA A 185 -10.37 7.95 -15.00
CA ALA A 185 -9.30 8.93 -15.12
C ALA A 185 -9.78 10.25 -15.76
N LEU A 186 -10.71 10.20 -16.71
CA LEU A 186 -11.22 11.36 -17.46
C LEU A 186 -12.54 11.95 -16.95
N ALA A 187 -13.33 11.25 -16.13
CA ALA A 187 -14.65 11.63 -15.63
C ALA A 187 -14.62 12.80 -14.65
N ARG A 188 -13.43 13.30 -14.31
CA ARG A 188 -13.26 14.59 -13.62
C ARG A 188 -13.18 15.78 -14.56
N ARG A 189 -12.99 15.56 -15.86
CA ARG A 189 -13.36 16.51 -16.91
C ARG A 189 -14.70 16.04 -17.44
N GLU A 190 -15.79 16.30 -16.70
CA GLU A 190 -17.10 16.34 -17.34
C GLU A 190 -16.91 17.18 -18.60
N LYS A 191 -17.19 16.56 -19.74
CA LYS A 191 -16.86 17.07 -21.06
C LYS A 191 -17.55 18.43 -21.19
N ILE A 192 -16.84 19.50 -20.87
CA ILE A 192 -17.31 20.85 -21.16
C ILE A 192 -17.32 20.88 -22.67
N HIS A 193 -18.53 20.79 -23.21
CA HIS A 193 -18.77 20.51 -24.61
C HIS A 193 -18.33 21.67 -25.52
N PHE A 194 -17.87 22.78 -24.94
CA PHE A 194 -17.46 23.99 -25.65
C PHE A 194 -16.25 24.65 -24.98
N GLU A 195 -15.10 24.57 -25.65
CA GLU A 195 -13.92 25.40 -25.29
C GLU A 195 -13.87 26.67 -26.14
N THR A 196 -14.59 26.68 -27.27
CA THR A 196 -14.65 27.78 -28.21
C THR A 196 -15.98 28.51 -28.19
N LEU A 197 -15.98 29.76 -28.67
CA LEU A 197 -17.16 30.59 -28.83
C LEU A 197 -18.12 30.02 -29.87
N GLU A 198 -17.61 29.32 -30.89
CA GLU A 198 -18.42 28.63 -31.89
C GLU A 198 -19.18 27.46 -31.27
N ASP A 199 -18.50 26.65 -30.47
CA ASP A 199 -19.14 25.56 -29.72
C ASP A 199 -20.19 26.10 -28.73
N LEU A 200 -19.90 27.24 -28.05
CA LEU A 200 -20.82 27.91 -27.13
C LEU A 200 -22.11 28.38 -27.81
N VAL A 201 -22.04 28.81 -29.07
CA VAL A 201 -23.21 29.23 -29.83
C VAL A 201 -24.01 28.03 -30.36
N SER A 202 -23.33 26.91 -30.63
CA SER A 202 -23.97 25.69 -31.14
C SER A 202 -24.77 24.93 -30.06
N GLN A 203 -24.38 25.07 -28.80
CA GLN A 203 -25.03 24.40 -27.68
C GLN A 203 -26.32 25.11 -27.23
N THR A 204 -27.22 24.36 -26.59
CA THR A 204 -28.56 24.83 -26.15
C THR A 204 -28.77 24.79 -24.63
N GLU A 205 -27.77 24.33 -23.87
CA GLU A 205 -27.87 24.04 -22.44
C GLU A 205 -27.50 25.22 -21.55
N TYR A 206 -26.54 26.04 -21.97
CA TYR A 206 -26.00 27.18 -21.24
C TYR A 206 -26.49 28.49 -21.83
N LYS A 207 -26.97 29.38 -20.97
CA LYS A 207 -27.22 30.78 -21.32
C LYS A 207 -25.92 31.56 -21.19
N TRP A 208 -25.72 32.59 -22.02
CA TRP A 208 -24.55 33.47 -21.91
C TRP A 208 -24.95 34.94 -21.88
N GLY A 209 -24.09 35.75 -21.27
CA GLY A 209 -24.27 37.20 -21.26
C GLY A 209 -23.03 37.96 -20.83
N TYR A 210 -23.12 39.27 -20.96
CA TYR A 210 -22.03 40.22 -20.77
C TYR A 210 -22.61 41.57 -20.31
N VAL A 211 -21.74 42.44 -19.79
CA VAL A 211 -22.15 43.76 -19.30
C VAL A 211 -22.56 44.64 -20.48
N SER A 212 -23.83 45.07 -20.52
CA SER A 212 -24.35 45.88 -21.63
C SER A 212 -23.77 47.30 -21.62
N GLY A 213 -23.63 47.91 -22.80
CA GLY A 213 -23.07 49.25 -22.96
C GLY A 213 -21.55 49.33 -22.90
N THR A 214 -20.87 48.19 -22.87
CA THR A 214 -19.40 48.11 -22.87
C THR A 214 -18.82 48.09 -24.29
N TYR A 215 -17.49 48.16 -24.39
CA TYR A 215 -16.76 48.01 -25.65
C TYR A 215 -17.15 46.72 -26.39
N LEU A 216 -17.33 45.61 -25.66
CA LEU A 216 -17.72 44.33 -26.23
C LEU A 216 -19.10 44.38 -26.90
N ASP A 217 -20.10 45.01 -26.28
CA ASP A 217 -21.46 45.16 -26.84
C ASP A 217 -21.41 45.86 -28.21
N SER A 218 -20.58 46.91 -28.32
CA SER A 218 -20.36 47.65 -29.57
C SER A 218 -19.63 46.82 -30.64
N VAL A 219 -18.60 46.07 -30.25
CA VAL A 219 -17.83 45.22 -31.18
C VAL A 219 -18.70 44.09 -31.71
N LEU A 220 -19.44 43.41 -30.84
CA LEU A 220 -20.35 42.34 -31.23
C LEU A 220 -21.44 42.85 -32.18
N GLN A 221 -22.00 44.03 -31.91
CA GLN A 221 -23.02 44.65 -32.76
C GLN A 221 -22.50 45.06 -34.15
N LYS A 222 -21.27 45.61 -34.24
CA LYS A 222 -20.69 46.14 -35.49
C LYS A 222 -19.92 45.11 -36.31
N SER A 223 -19.55 43.98 -35.71
CA SER A 223 -18.70 42.98 -36.36
C SER A 223 -19.42 42.25 -37.51
N ASN A 224 -18.63 41.89 -38.53
CA ASN A 224 -19.07 41.04 -39.66
C ASN A 224 -18.75 39.55 -39.46
N ILE A 225 -18.25 39.16 -38.28
CA ILE A 225 -17.92 37.77 -37.98
C ILE A 225 -19.21 37.06 -37.54
N GLU A 226 -19.56 35.97 -38.22
CA GLU A 226 -20.83 35.26 -38.03
C GLU A 226 -21.01 34.79 -36.57
N VAL A 227 -19.94 34.26 -35.94
CA VAL A 227 -19.97 33.81 -34.54
C VAL A 227 -20.31 34.95 -33.59
N TYR A 228 -19.73 36.14 -33.77
CA TYR A 228 -19.99 37.31 -32.91
C TYR A 228 -21.41 37.83 -33.07
N GLN A 229 -21.94 37.82 -34.29
CA GLN A 229 -23.34 38.18 -34.55
C GLN A 229 -24.30 37.19 -33.87
N LYS A 230 -24.01 35.89 -33.89
CA LYS A 230 -24.80 34.88 -33.19
C LYS A 230 -24.71 35.03 -31.66
N VAL A 231 -23.53 35.34 -31.11
CA VAL A 231 -23.38 35.64 -29.68
C VAL A 231 -24.22 36.86 -29.29
N TYR A 232 -24.18 37.93 -30.09
CA TYR A 232 -24.98 39.15 -29.87
C TYR A 232 -26.49 38.88 -29.92
N GLN A 233 -26.95 38.19 -30.96
CA GLN A 233 -28.36 37.84 -31.15
C GLN A 233 -28.86 36.90 -30.05
N GLY A 234 -28.08 35.87 -29.70
CA GLY A 234 -28.41 34.93 -28.63
C GLY A 234 -28.52 35.61 -27.27
N ALA A 235 -27.57 36.49 -26.92
CA ALA A 235 -27.63 37.24 -25.66
C ALA A 235 -28.88 38.14 -25.58
N ARG A 236 -29.30 38.77 -26.70
CA ARG A 236 -30.54 39.57 -26.77
C ARG A 236 -31.80 38.70 -26.73
N GLN A 237 -31.77 37.52 -27.31
CA GLN A 237 -32.85 36.54 -27.21
C GLN A 237 -33.00 36.04 -25.77
N PHE A 238 -31.91 35.74 -25.07
CA PHE A 238 -31.99 35.39 -23.65
C PHE A 238 -32.43 36.57 -22.78
N ALA A 239 -32.12 37.80 -23.19
CA ALA A 239 -32.55 39.00 -22.48
C ALA A 239 -34.06 39.28 -22.57
N THR A 240 -34.79 38.70 -23.55
CA THR A 240 -36.26 38.82 -23.57
C THR A 240 -36.92 37.92 -22.53
N GLU A 241 -36.31 36.77 -22.23
CA GLU A 241 -36.74 35.90 -21.13
C GLU A 241 -36.26 36.44 -19.78
N ASP A 242 -35.05 36.99 -19.74
CA ASP A 242 -34.35 37.33 -18.51
C ASP A 242 -33.46 38.58 -18.71
N GLN A 243 -34.01 39.73 -18.31
CA GLN A 243 -33.36 41.04 -18.51
C GLN A 243 -32.00 41.16 -17.81
N GLU A 244 -31.72 40.32 -16.79
CA GLU A 244 -30.46 40.37 -16.05
C GLU A 244 -29.27 39.80 -16.83
N VAL A 245 -29.50 39.09 -17.95
CA VAL A 245 -28.45 38.55 -18.85
C VAL A 245 -27.63 39.67 -19.51
N LEU A 246 -28.17 40.89 -19.57
CA LEU A 246 -27.51 42.09 -20.11
C LEU A 246 -27.48 43.24 -19.09
N SER A 247 -27.34 42.89 -17.81
CA SER A 247 -27.21 43.86 -16.73
C SER A 247 -25.97 44.74 -16.88
N ILE A 248 -26.03 45.95 -16.30
CA ILE A 248 -24.90 46.88 -16.25
C ILE A 248 -23.97 46.52 -15.07
N SER A 249 -24.50 45.82 -14.05
CA SER A 249 -23.73 45.43 -12.86
C SER A 249 -23.06 44.07 -13.06
N GLY A 250 -21.73 44.02 -12.92
CA GLY A 250 -20.94 42.79 -12.95
C GLY A 250 -21.35 41.76 -11.88
N ASP A 251 -21.82 42.22 -10.71
CA ASP A 251 -22.18 41.36 -9.58
C ASP A 251 -23.40 40.48 -9.88
N VAL A 252 -24.30 40.96 -10.73
CA VAL A 252 -25.47 40.19 -11.19
C VAL A 252 -25.03 39.00 -12.01
N HIS A 253 -24.08 39.19 -12.93
CA HIS A 253 -23.52 38.10 -13.73
C HIS A 253 -22.73 37.10 -12.88
N PHE A 254 -21.98 37.57 -11.88
CA PHE A 254 -21.28 36.69 -10.95
C PHE A 254 -22.25 35.82 -10.14
N ARG A 255 -23.37 36.39 -9.66
CA ARG A 255 -24.40 35.63 -8.94
C ARG A 255 -25.02 34.54 -9.82
N LYS A 256 -25.30 34.85 -11.09
CA LYS A 256 -25.85 33.89 -12.04
C LYS A 256 -24.89 32.77 -12.40
N LEU A 257 -23.61 33.10 -12.64
CA LEU A 257 -22.55 32.12 -12.84
C LEU A 257 -22.49 31.09 -11.71
N MET A 258 -22.78 31.51 -10.47
CA MET A 258 -22.71 30.65 -9.29
C MET A 258 -23.97 29.80 -9.05
N THR A 259 -25.09 30.14 -9.66
CA THR A 259 -26.41 29.56 -9.34
C THR A 259 -27.01 28.80 -10.51
N GLU A 260 -26.77 29.25 -11.74
CA GLU A 260 -27.40 28.75 -12.96
C GLU A 260 -26.34 28.22 -13.94
N LYS A 261 -26.79 27.50 -14.98
CA LYS A 261 -25.94 27.13 -16.13
C LYS A 261 -25.71 28.35 -17.02
N TYR A 262 -24.85 29.23 -16.54
CA TYR A 262 -24.61 30.55 -17.12
C TYR A 262 -23.13 30.75 -17.46
N VAL A 263 -22.88 31.33 -18.63
CA VAL A 263 -21.54 31.67 -19.13
C VAL A 263 -21.38 33.18 -19.11
N PHE A 264 -20.38 33.66 -18.38
CA PHE A 264 -20.10 35.08 -18.27
C PHE A 264 -18.93 35.49 -19.18
N ILE A 265 -19.19 36.39 -20.12
CA ILE A 265 -18.19 36.94 -21.03
C ILE A 265 -17.70 38.29 -20.51
N SER A 266 -16.38 38.43 -20.33
CA SER A 266 -15.75 39.63 -19.75
C SER A 266 -14.25 39.67 -20.05
N PRO A 267 -13.54 40.81 -19.86
CA PRO A 267 -12.09 40.83 -19.97
C PRO A 267 -11.43 39.84 -19.01
N VAL A 268 -10.41 39.14 -19.47
CA VAL A 268 -9.73 38.08 -18.70
C VAL A 268 -9.28 38.51 -17.31
N PRO A 269 -8.71 39.71 -17.07
CA PRO A 269 -8.26 40.10 -15.72
C PRO A 269 -9.41 40.09 -14.71
N HIS A 270 -10.60 40.50 -15.15
CA HIS A 270 -11.81 40.45 -14.34
C HIS A 270 -12.24 39.00 -14.06
N LEU A 271 -12.20 38.14 -15.09
CA LEU A 271 -12.50 36.71 -14.94
C LEU A 271 -11.49 35.97 -14.07
N GLN A 272 -10.22 36.37 -14.09
CA GLN A 272 -9.19 35.81 -13.23
C GLN A 272 -9.49 36.09 -11.76
N THR A 273 -9.93 37.30 -11.42
CA THR A 273 -10.38 37.63 -10.05
C THR A 273 -11.51 36.72 -9.59
N VAL A 274 -12.49 36.47 -10.46
CA VAL A 274 -13.60 35.54 -10.21
C VAL A 274 -13.09 34.11 -10.00
N SER A 275 -12.25 33.61 -10.90
CA SER A 275 -11.65 32.26 -10.82
C SER A 275 -10.78 32.06 -9.57
N PHE A 276 -10.13 33.12 -9.08
CA PHE A 276 -9.36 33.07 -7.83
C PHE A 276 -10.23 33.06 -6.57
N SER A 277 -11.46 33.58 -6.66
CA SER A 277 -12.42 33.55 -5.55
C SER A 277 -13.18 32.22 -5.47
N ASP A 278 -13.50 31.61 -6.62
CA ASP A 278 -14.16 30.31 -6.69
C ASP A 278 -13.40 29.35 -7.61
N CYS A 279 -12.78 28.34 -7.00
CA CYS A 279 -11.96 27.35 -7.68
C CYS A 279 -12.77 26.38 -8.56
N ARG A 280 -14.11 26.40 -8.49
CA ARG A 280 -15.00 25.60 -9.34
C ARG A 280 -15.35 26.29 -10.66
N SER A 281 -14.97 27.54 -10.82
CA SER A 281 -15.16 28.28 -12.05
C SER A 281 -14.03 28.00 -13.04
N LEU A 282 -14.38 27.53 -14.24
CA LEU A 282 -13.44 27.28 -15.33
C LEU A 282 -13.39 28.47 -16.30
N LEU A 283 -12.18 29.01 -16.46
CA LEU A 283 -11.86 30.04 -17.44
C LEU A 283 -11.54 29.42 -18.81
N SER A 284 -12.11 29.96 -19.89
CA SER A 284 -11.84 29.53 -21.25
C SER A 284 -10.37 29.74 -21.66
N THR A 285 -9.87 28.82 -22.50
CA THR A 285 -8.55 28.94 -23.14
C THR A 285 -8.57 29.90 -24.31
N GLU A 286 -9.68 29.93 -25.07
CA GLU A 286 -9.86 30.85 -26.18
C GLU A 286 -9.87 32.31 -25.70
N ARG A 287 -9.15 33.15 -26.45
CA ARG A 287 -9.07 34.60 -26.29
C ARG A 287 -9.54 35.26 -27.56
N PHE A 288 -10.56 36.10 -27.43
CA PHE A 288 -11.19 36.80 -28.53
C PHE A 288 -11.35 38.26 -28.16
N VAL A 289 -11.36 39.15 -29.15
CA VAL A 289 -11.47 40.61 -28.99
C VAL A 289 -10.38 41.20 -28.07
N GLU A 290 -9.47 41.96 -28.64
CA GLU A 290 -8.44 42.66 -27.86
C GLU A 290 -9.04 43.77 -27.00
N ASP A 291 -8.61 43.86 -25.75
CA ASP A 291 -8.95 44.91 -24.80
C ASP A 291 -7.67 45.65 -24.39
N ASN A 292 -7.37 46.71 -25.12
CA ASN A 292 -6.17 47.53 -24.92
C ASN A 292 -6.52 48.75 -24.07
N SER A 293 -6.05 48.77 -22.83
CA SER A 293 -6.32 49.83 -21.85
C SER A 293 -5.28 50.94 -21.92
N ALA A 294 -5.73 52.18 -22.07
CA ALA A 294 -4.92 53.40 -22.10
C ALA A 294 -5.52 54.49 -21.20
N PHE A 295 -4.75 55.55 -20.94
CA PHE A 295 -5.27 56.74 -20.28
C PHE A 295 -5.86 57.71 -21.31
N GLY A 296 -6.97 58.34 -20.93
CA GLY A 296 -7.63 59.36 -21.76
C GLY A 296 -7.16 60.76 -21.39
N VAL A 297 -6.90 61.62 -22.38
CA VAL A 297 -6.57 63.03 -22.24
C VAL A 297 -7.44 63.87 -23.18
N PRO A 298 -7.69 65.16 -22.86
CA PRO A 298 -8.40 66.05 -23.78
C PRO A 298 -7.75 66.08 -25.16
N GLU A 299 -8.55 66.32 -26.19
CA GLU A 299 -8.07 66.47 -27.58
C GLU A 299 -6.98 67.55 -27.65
N ASP A 300 -5.90 67.28 -28.40
CA ASP A 300 -4.72 68.15 -28.56
C ASP A 300 -3.97 68.50 -27.25
N SER A 301 -4.15 67.72 -26.17
CA SER A 301 -3.44 67.95 -24.92
C SER A 301 -1.93 67.60 -25.01
N PRO A 302 -1.02 68.48 -24.55
CA PRO A 302 0.42 68.19 -24.51
C PRO A 302 0.78 67.06 -23.55
N LEU A 303 -0.11 66.72 -22.60
CA LEU A 303 0.07 65.62 -21.67
C LEU A 303 0.15 64.26 -22.38
N LYS A 304 -0.44 64.14 -23.57
CA LYS A 304 -0.42 62.91 -24.37
C LYS A 304 1.00 62.42 -24.63
N GLU A 305 1.86 63.28 -25.17
CA GLU A 305 3.24 62.91 -25.53
C GLU A 305 4.09 62.64 -24.30
N ILE A 306 3.96 63.49 -23.27
CA ILE A 306 4.72 63.38 -22.02
C ILE A 306 4.42 62.05 -21.32
N PHE A 307 3.14 61.73 -21.13
CA PHE A 307 2.74 60.48 -20.48
C PHE A 307 3.01 59.27 -21.35
N SER A 308 2.84 59.36 -22.67
CA SER A 308 3.15 58.25 -23.57
C SER A 308 4.63 57.88 -23.52
N LEU A 309 5.53 58.87 -23.52
CA LEU A 309 6.97 58.64 -23.39
C LEU A 309 7.32 58.01 -22.04
N LYS A 310 6.69 58.45 -20.95
CA LYS A 310 6.92 57.87 -19.62
C LYS A 310 6.36 56.46 -19.47
N LEU A 311 5.18 56.19 -20.02
CA LEU A 311 4.62 54.84 -20.07
C LEU A 311 5.50 53.89 -20.88
N ALA A 312 6.08 54.35 -22.00
CA ALA A 312 7.00 53.55 -22.81
C ALA A 312 8.25 53.18 -21.98
N GLN A 313 8.83 54.15 -21.28
CA GLN A 313 9.98 53.91 -20.37
C GLN A 313 9.64 52.91 -19.25
N LEU A 314 8.43 52.98 -18.68
CA LEU A 314 7.97 52.04 -17.65
C LEU A 314 7.70 50.63 -18.20
N GLN A 315 7.30 50.53 -19.46
CA GLN A 315 7.11 49.27 -20.16
C GLN A 315 8.45 48.63 -20.51
N ASP A 316 9.37 49.38 -21.12
CA ASP A 316 10.70 48.92 -21.54
C ASP A 316 11.58 48.52 -20.34
N SER A 317 11.42 49.20 -19.20
CA SER A 317 12.11 48.84 -17.95
C SER A 317 11.51 47.63 -17.23
N GLY A 318 10.36 47.11 -17.67
CA GLY A 318 9.66 45.98 -17.02
C GLY A 318 8.98 46.31 -15.69
N ILE A 319 8.94 47.60 -15.29
CA ILE A 319 8.30 48.04 -14.05
C ILE A 319 6.79 47.77 -14.10
N LEU A 320 6.14 48.02 -15.24
CA LEU A 320 4.71 47.71 -15.42
C LEU A 320 4.40 46.23 -15.20
N GLY A 321 5.27 45.33 -15.70
CA GLY A 321 5.16 43.89 -15.47
C GLY A 321 5.32 43.52 -13.99
N SER A 322 6.27 44.16 -13.30
CA SER A 322 6.50 43.97 -11.86
C SER A 322 5.32 44.45 -11.02
N ILE A 323 4.72 45.59 -11.37
CA ILE A 323 3.50 46.12 -10.74
C ILE A 323 2.34 45.14 -10.97
N HIS A 324 2.15 44.67 -12.21
CA HIS A 324 1.11 43.69 -12.52
C HIS A 324 1.29 42.40 -11.71
N GLN A 325 2.51 41.88 -11.58
CA GLN A 325 2.80 40.70 -10.77
C GLN A 325 2.60 40.94 -9.27
N LYS A 326 2.94 42.12 -8.76
CA LYS A 326 2.75 42.49 -7.34
C LYS A 326 1.27 42.55 -6.96
N TYR A 327 0.43 43.09 -7.84
CA TYR A 327 -1.01 43.22 -7.62
C TYR A 327 -1.82 42.04 -8.18
N LYS A 328 -1.15 41.02 -8.72
CA LYS A 328 -1.79 39.75 -9.08
C LYS A 328 -2.24 39.06 -7.79
N LEU A 329 -3.55 38.87 -7.64
CA LEU A 329 -4.13 38.13 -6.52
C LEU A 329 -3.45 36.76 -6.40
N GLN A 330 -2.97 36.45 -5.20
CA GLN A 330 -2.36 35.17 -4.91
C GLN A 330 -3.44 34.08 -5.02
N ASN A 331 -3.13 33.05 -5.79
CA ASN A 331 -4.09 32.02 -6.15
C ASN A 331 -4.34 31.12 -4.93
N ASN A 332 -5.44 31.34 -4.20
CA ASN A 332 -5.90 30.43 -3.14
C ASN A 332 -6.37 29.07 -3.69
N CYS A 333 -6.54 28.95 -5.02
CA CYS A 333 -6.99 27.74 -5.71
C CYS A 333 -5.84 26.82 -6.19
N SER A 334 -4.65 26.93 -5.62
CA SER A 334 -3.52 26.03 -5.91
C SER A 334 -3.80 24.57 -5.54
N GLU A 335 -4.69 24.30 -4.58
CA GLU A 335 -5.12 22.93 -4.26
C GLU A 335 -5.98 22.28 -5.36
N VAL A 336 -6.89 23.02 -5.98
CA VAL A 336 -7.91 22.45 -6.89
C VAL A 336 -7.35 22.12 -8.28
N SER A 337 -6.37 22.91 -8.76
CA SER A 337 -5.71 22.67 -10.04
C SER A 337 -4.73 21.49 -10.02
N GLN A 338 -4.13 21.17 -8.85
CA GLN A 338 -3.34 19.95 -8.64
C GLN A 338 -4.23 18.72 -8.34
N LEU A 339 -5.36 18.89 -7.63
CA LEU A 339 -6.39 17.86 -7.44
C LEU A 339 -7.04 17.38 -8.76
N LEU A 340 -6.98 18.17 -9.83
CA LEU A 340 -7.45 17.73 -11.16
C LEU A 340 -6.49 16.74 -11.85
N ASN A 341 -5.22 16.69 -11.46
CA ASN A 341 -4.22 15.84 -12.12
C ASN A 341 -3.81 14.60 -11.31
N GLN A 342 -3.93 14.61 -9.99
CA GLN A 342 -3.71 13.43 -9.14
C GLN A 342 -4.68 13.45 -7.96
N HIS A 343 -5.89 12.93 -8.17
CA HIS A 343 -6.82 12.73 -7.08
C HIS A 343 -7.09 11.24 -6.93
N THR A 344 -6.71 10.71 -5.77
CA THR A 344 -6.92 9.34 -5.34
C THR A 344 -8.41 8.99 -5.38
N ILE A 345 -8.74 7.76 -5.76
CA ILE A 345 -10.14 7.30 -5.81
C ILE A 345 -10.67 7.27 -4.38
N LYS A 346 -11.72 8.03 -4.09
CA LYS A 346 -12.38 8.03 -2.78
C LYS A 346 -13.50 7.00 -2.74
N PRO A 347 -13.89 6.51 -1.55
CA PRO A 347 -15.04 5.62 -1.40
C PRO A 347 -16.32 6.18 -2.05
N ASP A 348 -16.53 7.50 -1.95
CA ASP A 348 -17.65 8.23 -2.57
C ASP A 348 -17.72 8.11 -4.10
N ASP A 349 -16.60 7.77 -4.75
CA ASP A 349 -16.53 7.59 -6.21
C ASP A 349 -16.91 6.15 -6.61
N VAL A 350 -16.86 5.19 -5.68
CA VAL A 350 -17.11 3.74 -5.92
C VAL A 350 -18.33 3.24 -5.11
N GLN A 351 -19.06 4.13 -4.43
CA GLN A 351 -20.22 3.82 -3.57
C GLN A 351 -21.27 2.91 -4.23
N THR A 352 -21.50 3.07 -5.54
CA THR A 352 -22.46 2.29 -6.30
C THR A 352 -22.12 0.79 -6.29
N ALA A 353 -20.84 0.41 -6.36
CA ALA A 353 -20.43 -0.98 -6.31
C ALA A 353 -20.75 -1.62 -4.95
N PHE A 354 -20.56 -0.85 -3.86
CA PHE A 354 -20.93 -1.29 -2.51
C PHE A 354 -22.44 -1.47 -2.36
N PHE A 355 -23.26 -0.57 -2.91
CA PHE A 355 -24.72 -0.72 -2.89
C PHE A 355 -25.20 -1.95 -3.68
N ILE A 356 -24.61 -2.23 -4.84
CA ILE A 356 -24.93 -3.42 -5.63
C ILE A 356 -24.57 -4.70 -4.86
N LEU A 357 -23.40 -4.74 -4.22
CA LEU A 357 -22.98 -5.86 -3.39
C LEU A 357 -23.94 -6.10 -2.22
N LEU A 358 -24.29 -5.04 -1.49
CA LEU A 358 -25.25 -5.13 -0.38
C LEU A 358 -26.61 -5.64 -0.86
N ALA A 359 -27.14 -5.09 -1.96
CA ALA A 359 -28.38 -5.56 -2.55
C ALA A 359 -28.31 -7.06 -2.93
N GLY A 360 -27.19 -7.51 -3.49
CA GLY A 360 -26.95 -8.92 -3.81
C GLY A 360 -26.97 -9.83 -2.57
N ILE A 361 -26.33 -9.40 -1.47
CA ILE A 361 -26.33 -10.13 -0.19
C ILE A 361 -27.75 -10.23 0.38
N PHE A 362 -28.51 -9.13 0.36
CA PHE A 362 -29.90 -9.12 0.83
C PHE A 362 -30.77 -10.09 0.01
N ILE A 363 -30.73 -9.99 -1.32
CA ILE A 363 -31.50 -10.88 -2.21
C ILE A 363 -31.09 -12.35 -1.99
N ALA A 364 -29.80 -12.65 -1.87
CA ALA A 364 -29.33 -14.02 -1.62
C ALA A 364 -29.78 -14.55 -0.26
N SER A 365 -29.71 -13.72 0.78
CA SER A 365 -30.21 -14.03 2.11
C SER A 365 -31.71 -14.30 2.08
N ASP A 366 -32.50 -13.43 1.43
CA ASP A 366 -33.94 -13.57 1.32
C ASP A 366 -34.35 -14.84 0.57
N VAL A 367 -33.66 -15.16 -0.53
CA VAL A 367 -33.89 -16.41 -1.28
C VAL A 367 -33.56 -17.64 -0.44
N LYS A 368 -32.46 -17.62 0.33
CA LYS A 368 -32.10 -18.72 1.24
C LYS A 368 -33.07 -18.83 2.40
N TRP A 369 -33.50 -17.71 2.98
CA TRP A 369 -34.49 -17.67 4.05
C TRP A 369 -35.83 -18.22 3.58
N PHE A 370 -36.29 -17.80 2.39
CA PHE A 370 -37.52 -18.29 1.79
C PHE A 370 -37.44 -19.79 1.49
N SER A 371 -36.32 -20.25 0.92
CA SER A 371 -36.07 -21.69 0.69
C SER A 371 -36.01 -22.48 2.00
N ALA A 372 -35.42 -21.92 3.06
CA ALA A 372 -35.37 -22.54 4.38
C ALA A 372 -36.76 -22.62 5.03
N ILE A 373 -37.59 -21.57 4.91
CA ILE A 373 -38.99 -21.61 5.35
C ILE A 373 -39.76 -22.67 4.56
N LEU A 374 -39.60 -22.73 3.24
CA LEU A 374 -40.28 -23.74 2.41
C LEU A 374 -39.84 -25.15 2.80
N ASN A 375 -38.54 -25.37 2.99
CA ASN A 375 -38.01 -26.65 3.46
C ASN A 375 -38.47 -26.98 4.87
N PHE A 376 -38.56 -26.01 5.78
CA PHE A 376 -39.10 -26.19 7.13
C PHE A 376 -40.59 -26.54 7.08
N LEU A 377 -41.37 -25.92 6.19
CA LEU A 377 -42.78 -26.25 5.98
C LEU A 377 -42.95 -27.66 5.39
N VAL A 378 -42.09 -28.07 4.45
CA VAL A 378 -42.07 -29.42 3.88
C VAL A 378 -41.62 -30.45 4.92
N LEU A 379 -40.56 -30.17 5.69
CA LEU A 379 -40.08 -31.01 6.80
C LEU A 379 -41.10 -31.11 7.93
N SER A 380 -41.82 -30.02 8.25
CA SER A 380 -42.90 -30.05 9.25
C SER A 380 -44.07 -30.92 8.79
N LYS A 381 -44.36 -30.95 7.49
CA LYS A 381 -45.31 -31.90 6.88
C LYS A 381 -44.79 -33.34 6.96
N SER A 382 -43.53 -33.60 6.61
CA SER A 382 -42.95 -34.94 6.69
C SER A 382 -42.76 -35.43 8.13
N CYS A 383 -42.49 -34.56 9.09
CA CYS A 383 -42.45 -34.89 10.52
C CYS A 383 -43.86 -35.15 11.10
N ALA A 384 -44.87 -34.40 10.65
CA ALA A 384 -46.27 -34.70 11.00
C ALA A 384 -46.74 -36.05 10.43
N GLU A 385 -46.19 -36.49 9.29
CA GLU A 385 -46.40 -37.84 8.75
C GLU A 385 -45.63 -38.93 9.52
N LEU A 386 -44.50 -38.60 10.16
CA LEU A 386 -43.71 -39.52 11.01
C LEU A 386 -44.29 -39.69 12.42
N GLU A 387 -44.90 -38.66 13.01
CA GLU A 387 -45.62 -38.77 14.30
C GLU A 387 -46.93 -39.59 14.20
N GLY A 388 -47.44 -39.81 12.98
CA GLY A 388 -48.55 -40.73 12.72
C GLY A 388 -48.17 -42.23 12.76
N GLY A 389 -46.89 -42.55 12.89
CA GLY A 389 -46.36 -43.93 12.89
C GLY A 389 -45.71 -44.32 14.22
N SER A 390 -46.47 -44.34 15.31
CA SER A 390 -46.01 -44.91 16.57
C SER A 390 -45.96 -46.45 16.49
N GLY A 391 -44.77 -47.03 16.34
CA GLY A 391 -44.57 -48.47 16.48
C GLY A 391 -43.18 -48.95 16.08
N GLU A 392 -42.41 -49.40 17.08
CA GLU A 392 -41.26 -50.33 17.02
C GLU A 392 -39.82 -49.80 16.77
N SER A 393 -38.95 -50.22 17.72
CA SER A 393 -37.49 -50.43 17.63
C SER A 393 -36.56 -49.29 18.11
N ARG A 394 -36.43 -49.16 19.44
CA ARG A 394 -35.35 -48.45 20.15
C ARG A 394 -34.06 -49.28 20.24
N HIS A 395 -33.45 -49.72 19.15
CA HIS A 395 -32.12 -50.36 19.22
C HIS A 395 -31.31 -50.05 17.96
N THR A 396 -30.76 -48.83 17.91
CA THR A 396 -29.56 -48.36 17.17
C THR A 396 -29.59 -46.83 17.23
N HIS A 397 -28.49 -46.19 17.62
CA HIS A 397 -28.45 -44.72 17.76
C HIS A 397 -28.84 -44.07 16.41
N PRO A 398 -29.86 -43.19 16.34
CA PRO A 398 -30.38 -42.66 15.07
C PRO A 398 -29.32 -41.92 14.23
N SER A 399 -28.27 -41.40 14.87
CA SER A 399 -27.11 -40.75 14.25
C SER A 399 -26.28 -41.67 13.36
N CYS A 400 -26.19 -42.98 13.68
CA CYS A 400 -25.37 -43.92 12.90
C CYS A 400 -26.01 -44.31 11.55
N LYS A 401 -27.33 -44.16 11.42
CA LYS A 401 -28.08 -44.48 10.19
C LYS A 401 -27.81 -43.46 9.07
N HIS A 402 -27.47 -42.22 9.43
CA HIS A 402 -27.25 -41.11 8.50
C HIS A 402 -25.77 -40.83 8.19
N LEU A 403 -24.84 -41.66 8.69
CA LEU A 403 -23.41 -41.58 8.35
C LEU A 403 -23.10 -41.91 6.89
N LYS A 404 -23.98 -42.63 6.19
CA LYS A 404 -23.86 -42.96 4.76
C LYS A 404 -24.72 -42.07 3.84
N ASP A 405 -25.21 -40.95 4.37
CA ASP A 405 -26.04 -40.01 3.61
C ASP A 405 -25.25 -39.38 2.45
N PRO A 406 -25.85 -39.19 1.25
CA PRO A 406 -25.17 -38.54 0.12
C PRO A 406 -24.70 -37.11 0.44
N ASP A 407 -25.40 -36.36 1.31
CA ASP A 407 -25.03 -35.00 1.68
C ASP A 407 -23.89 -35.01 2.71
N HIS A 408 -22.77 -34.35 2.38
CA HIS A 408 -21.61 -34.24 3.27
C HIS A 408 -21.93 -33.49 4.56
N ARG A 409 -22.93 -32.59 4.57
CA ARG A 409 -23.33 -31.82 5.75
C ARG A 409 -23.99 -32.71 6.79
N VAL A 410 -24.83 -33.65 6.34
CA VAL A 410 -25.49 -34.63 7.20
C VAL A 410 -24.44 -35.54 7.83
N ARG A 411 -23.44 -35.98 7.04
CA ARG A 411 -22.31 -36.77 7.55
C ARG A 411 -21.48 -35.99 8.58
N CYS A 412 -21.12 -34.73 8.31
CA CYS A 412 -20.39 -33.87 9.24
C CYS A 412 -21.11 -33.71 10.59
N VAL A 413 -22.39 -33.34 10.57
CA VAL A 413 -23.18 -33.15 11.79
C VAL A 413 -23.33 -34.45 12.57
N CYS A 414 -23.49 -35.60 11.88
CA CYS A 414 -23.51 -36.90 12.53
C CYS A 414 -22.17 -37.23 13.22
N LEU A 415 -21.04 -36.94 12.57
CA LEU A 415 -19.70 -37.15 13.13
C LEU A 415 -19.44 -36.22 14.32
N GLU A 416 -19.79 -34.95 14.23
CA GLU A 416 -19.69 -33.99 15.34
C GLU A 416 -20.54 -34.41 16.55
N LEU A 417 -21.78 -34.86 16.31
CA LEU A 417 -22.65 -35.40 17.37
C LEU A 417 -22.03 -36.64 18.01
N ILE A 418 -21.47 -37.57 17.23
CA ILE A 418 -20.79 -38.77 17.75
C ILE A 418 -19.54 -38.40 18.56
N GLY A 419 -18.81 -37.36 18.15
CA GLY A 419 -17.68 -36.81 18.90
C GLY A 419 -18.07 -36.14 20.21
N ALA A 420 -19.21 -35.44 20.23
CA ALA A 420 -19.70 -34.70 21.40
C ALA A 420 -20.38 -35.60 22.46
N ILE A 421 -20.87 -36.78 22.08
CA ILE A 421 -21.64 -37.68 22.97
C ILE A 421 -20.78 -38.39 24.04
N GLY A 422 -19.44 -38.40 23.93
CA GLY A 422 -18.53 -38.82 25.03
C GLY A 422 -18.97 -40.07 25.81
N SER A 423 -18.94 -41.25 25.17
CA SER A 423 -19.29 -42.61 25.65
C SER A 423 -20.63 -42.81 26.39
N PRO A 424 -21.45 -43.80 26.00
CA PRO A 424 -22.22 -44.58 26.96
C PRO A 424 -21.34 -45.73 27.49
N GLU A 425 -21.02 -45.71 28.78
CA GLU A 425 -20.68 -46.92 29.51
C GLU A 425 -21.89 -47.88 29.41
N GLN A 426 -21.80 -48.92 28.56
CA GLN A 426 -22.53 -50.15 28.81
C GLN A 426 -22.01 -51.30 27.92
N GLU A 427 -21.32 -52.22 28.58
CA GLU A 427 -21.17 -53.60 28.13
C GLU A 427 -22.58 -54.18 27.89
N VAL A 428 -22.92 -54.46 26.64
CA VAL A 428 -24.10 -55.28 26.31
C VAL A 428 -23.62 -56.41 25.40
N VAL A 429 -23.61 -57.61 25.97
CA VAL A 429 -23.47 -58.87 25.24
C VAL A 429 -24.73 -59.05 24.40
N ASP A 430 -24.59 -59.23 23.09
CA ASP A 430 -25.69 -59.63 22.21
C ASP A 430 -25.30 -60.82 21.33
N ASP A 431 -26.22 -61.77 21.22
CA ASP A 431 -26.08 -63.16 20.77
C ASP A 431 -26.14 -63.29 19.23
N SER A 432 -25.58 -62.33 18.51
CA SER A 432 -25.50 -62.36 17.03
C SER A 432 -24.06 -62.35 16.57
N HIS A 433 -23.67 -63.35 15.77
CA HIS A 433 -22.34 -63.50 15.15
C HIS A 433 -22.01 -62.39 14.12
N GLU A 434 -21.97 -61.12 14.53
CA GLU A 434 -21.31 -60.03 13.78
C GLU A 434 -20.22 -59.39 14.66
N PRO A 435 -19.02 -59.12 14.11
CA PRO A 435 -17.93 -58.55 14.89
C PRO A 435 -18.25 -57.12 15.31
N PHE A 436 -18.14 -56.84 16.61
CA PHE A 436 -18.32 -55.52 17.19
C PHE A 436 -17.27 -54.56 16.60
N ILE A 437 -17.70 -53.52 15.87
CA ILE A 437 -16.80 -52.51 15.27
C ILE A 437 -16.61 -51.37 16.28
N PRO A 438 -15.41 -51.15 16.85
CA PRO A 438 -15.17 -50.03 17.76
C PRO A 438 -15.51 -48.70 17.09
N ILE A 439 -16.15 -47.76 17.81
CA ILE A 439 -16.53 -46.43 17.29
C ILE A 439 -15.34 -45.73 16.63
N GLN A 440 -14.12 -45.93 17.14
CA GLN A 440 -12.91 -45.36 16.55
C GLN A 440 -12.54 -45.96 15.19
N SER A 441 -12.81 -47.24 14.94
CA SER A 441 -12.62 -47.86 13.63
C SER A 441 -13.70 -47.40 12.62
N LEU A 442 -14.92 -47.13 13.10
CA LEU A 442 -15.98 -46.51 12.31
C LEU A 442 -15.61 -45.08 11.89
N LEU A 443 -15.14 -44.26 12.84
CA LEU A 443 -14.66 -42.90 12.59
C LEU A 443 -13.43 -42.88 11.67
N ALA A 444 -12.51 -43.84 11.82
CA ALA A 444 -11.35 -43.99 10.96
C ALA A 444 -11.73 -44.29 9.48
N GLY A 445 -12.87 -44.95 9.24
CA GLY A 445 -13.39 -45.17 7.89
C GLY A 445 -13.74 -43.87 7.14
N PHE A 446 -14.07 -42.80 7.87
CA PHE A 446 -14.40 -41.49 7.30
C PHE A 446 -13.17 -40.59 7.10
N CYS A 447 -11.98 -40.98 7.59
CA CYS A 447 -10.72 -40.31 7.28
C CYS A 447 -10.32 -40.44 5.79
N GLY A 448 -10.97 -41.31 5.03
CA GLY A 448 -10.81 -41.45 3.57
C GLY A 448 -11.95 -40.85 2.74
N ASP A 449 -12.88 -40.07 3.33
CA ASP A 449 -14.00 -39.47 2.60
C ASP A 449 -13.51 -38.51 1.50
N GLN A 450 -14.26 -38.40 0.40
CA GLN A 450 -13.93 -37.52 -0.72
C GLN A 450 -13.98 -36.05 -0.31
N ASP A 451 -14.87 -35.68 0.64
CA ASP A 451 -15.01 -34.31 1.11
C ASP A 451 -14.07 -34.02 2.30
N SER A 452 -13.25 -32.97 2.17
CA SER A 452 -12.26 -32.59 3.18
C SER A 452 -12.88 -32.19 4.52
N ARG A 453 -14.13 -31.70 4.53
CA ARG A 453 -14.83 -31.32 5.76
C ARG A 453 -15.30 -32.53 6.54
N VAL A 454 -15.69 -33.60 5.83
CA VAL A 454 -16.07 -34.86 6.47
C VAL A 454 -14.83 -35.50 7.09
N ARG A 455 -13.68 -35.46 6.40
CA ARG A 455 -12.38 -35.91 6.94
C ARG A 455 -11.98 -35.12 8.20
N ALA A 456 -12.15 -33.79 8.19
CA ALA A 456 -11.89 -32.95 9.36
C ALA A 456 -12.90 -33.22 10.51
N SER A 457 -14.17 -33.45 10.20
CA SER A 457 -15.22 -33.73 11.20
C SER A 457 -15.05 -35.11 11.84
N SER A 458 -14.71 -36.14 11.05
CA SER A 458 -14.39 -37.48 11.59
C SER A 458 -13.17 -37.43 12.50
N PHE A 459 -12.22 -36.59 12.15
CA PHE A 459 -11.00 -36.39 12.90
C PHE A 459 -11.23 -35.67 14.24
N ASN A 460 -12.00 -34.57 14.24
CA ASN A 460 -12.44 -33.90 15.46
C ASN A 460 -13.31 -34.81 16.35
N ALA A 461 -14.11 -35.70 15.73
CA ALA A 461 -14.88 -36.70 16.46
C ALA A 461 -14.00 -37.76 17.13
N MET A 462 -12.92 -38.22 16.49
CA MET A 462 -11.95 -39.16 17.10
C MET A 462 -11.29 -38.57 18.35
N VAL A 463 -11.02 -37.26 18.33
CA VAL A 463 -10.44 -36.51 19.44
C VAL A 463 -11.36 -36.43 20.66
N GLY A 464 -12.69 -36.45 20.47
CA GLY A 464 -13.66 -36.52 21.57
C GLY A 464 -13.56 -37.79 22.43
N HIS A 465 -12.86 -38.83 21.94
CA HIS A 465 -12.71 -40.14 22.58
C HIS A 465 -11.27 -40.40 23.12
N LYS A 466 -10.53 -39.34 23.45
CA LYS A 466 -9.09 -39.31 23.79
C LYS A 466 -8.60 -40.17 24.98
N GLU A 467 -9.47 -40.71 25.83
CA GLU A 467 -9.09 -41.37 27.10
C GLU A 467 -9.61 -42.81 27.28
N LEU A 468 -9.83 -43.57 26.21
CA LEU A 468 -10.29 -44.96 26.34
C LEU A 468 -9.10 -45.95 26.47
N PRO A 469 -8.98 -46.69 27.60
CA PRO A 469 -8.06 -47.82 27.68
C PRO A 469 -8.60 -48.98 26.82
N GLY A 470 -7.86 -49.36 25.79
CA GLY A 470 -8.23 -50.49 24.92
C GLY A 470 -7.05 -50.98 24.08
N LEU A 471 -7.08 -52.27 23.76
CA LEU A 471 -6.19 -52.92 22.78
C LEU A 471 -6.98 -53.15 21.50
N VAL A 472 -6.39 -52.85 20.34
CA VAL A 472 -7.00 -53.06 19.02
C VAL A 472 -6.15 -54.07 18.25
N PRO A 473 -6.77 -55.11 17.65
CA PRO A 473 -6.05 -56.03 16.77
C PRO A 473 -5.61 -55.30 15.50
N VAL A 474 -4.35 -55.47 15.12
CA VAL A 474 -3.80 -54.90 13.88
C VAL A 474 -4.33 -55.68 12.68
N SER A 475 -4.81 -54.97 11.65
CA SER A 475 -5.20 -55.58 10.38
C SER A 475 -4.00 -56.31 9.77
N ASP A 476 -4.15 -57.63 9.55
CA ASP A 476 -3.16 -58.53 8.94
C ASP A 476 -1.96 -58.99 9.82
N SER A 477 -1.98 -58.81 11.15
CA SER A 477 -1.03 -59.47 12.08
C SER A 477 -1.69 -59.97 13.38
N GLU A 478 -1.05 -60.90 14.11
CA GLU A 478 -1.51 -61.38 15.44
C GLU A 478 -1.20 -60.38 16.58
N ASP A 479 -0.70 -59.17 16.26
CA ASP A 479 -0.26 -58.19 17.25
C ASP A 479 -1.40 -57.27 17.70
N GLU A 480 -1.43 -56.97 19.00
CA GLU A 480 -2.37 -56.01 19.60
C GLU A 480 -1.68 -54.65 19.83
N LEU A 481 -2.27 -53.56 19.31
CA LEU A 481 -1.80 -52.18 19.50
C LEU A 481 -2.62 -51.45 20.57
N ARG A 482 -1.96 -50.56 21.32
CA ARG A 482 -2.67 -49.63 22.20
C ARG A 482 -3.50 -48.67 21.34
N LEU A 483 -4.74 -48.44 21.75
CA LEU A 483 -5.70 -47.55 21.07
C LEU A 483 -5.10 -46.16 20.77
N VAL A 484 -4.31 -45.63 21.71
CA VAL A 484 -3.62 -44.34 21.57
C VAL A 484 -2.53 -44.37 20.50
N ASP A 485 -1.80 -45.48 20.35
CA ASP A 485 -0.74 -45.62 19.33
C ASP A 485 -1.34 -45.83 17.93
N ASP A 486 -2.44 -46.59 17.79
CA ASP A 486 -3.18 -46.74 16.53
C ASP A 486 -3.84 -45.42 16.11
N GLY A 487 -4.45 -44.70 17.07
CA GLY A 487 -4.96 -43.36 16.86
C GLY A 487 -3.87 -42.42 16.35
N PHE A 488 -2.72 -42.37 17.03
CA PHE A 488 -1.57 -41.55 16.65
C PHE A 488 -1.07 -41.85 15.22
N ALA A 489 -0.91 -43.12 14.84
CA ALA A 489 -0.48 -43.50 13.50
C ALA A 489 -1.47 -43.03 12.41
N LYS A 490 -2.77 -43.04 12.70
CA LYS A 490 -3.80 -42.52 11.79
C LYS A 490 -3.77 -41.00 11.69
N ILE A 491 -3.46 -40.28 12.78
CA ILE A 491 -3.27 -38.82 12.74
C ILE A 491 -2.05 -38.48 11.87
N CYS A 492 -0.94 -39.20 12.03
CA CYS A 492 0.27 -38.99 11.24
C CYS A 492 0.03 -39.11 9.72
N ASN A 493 -0.85 -40.02 9.29
CA ASN A 493 -1.26 -40.11 7.88
C ASN A 493 -1.96 -38.84 7.37
N MET A 494 -2.73 -38.16 8.22
CA MET A 494 -3.50 -36.96 7.85
C MET A 494 -2.62 -35.71 7.73
N VAL A 495 -1.42 -35.73 8.30
CA VAL A 495 -0.39 -34.69 8.03
C VAL A 495 0.02 -34.70 6.55
N ASN A 496 -0.29 -35.76 5.80
CA ASN A 496 -0.06 -35.86 4.35
C ASN A 496 -1.33 -35.68 3.50
N ASP A 497 -2.44 -35.16 4.07
CA ASP A 497 -3.70 -34.95 3.33
C ASP A 497 -3.56 -33.88 2.23
N ILE A 498 -4.37 -33.99 1.18
CA ILE A 498 -4.39 -33.03 0.07
C ILE A 498 -4.86 -31.63 0.52
N SER A 499 -5.68 -31.56 1.57
CA SER A 499 -6.23 -30.32 2.11
C SER A 499 -5.33 -29.73 3.19
N VAL A 500 -4.89 -28.49 2.99
CA VAL A 500 -4.07 -27.73 3.95
C VAL A 500 -4.72 -27.64 5.32
N GLN A 501 -6.05 -27.45 5.37
CA GLN A 501 -6.78 -27.35 6.63
C GLN A 501 -6.71 -28.65 7.43
N VAL A 502 -6.84 -29.81 6.77
CA VAL A 502 -6.73 -31.12 7.41
C VAL A 502 -5.29 -31.35 7.89
N ARG A 503 -4.27 -30.99 7.09
CA ARG A 503 -2.86 -31.10 7.49
C ARG A 503 -2.52 -30.26 8.73
N MET A 504 -3.01 -29.01 8.77
CA MET A 504 -2.80 -28.10 9.89
C MET A 504 -3.49 -28.62 11.16
N GLU A 505 -4.77 -28.99 11.08
CA GLU A 505 -5.51 -29.56 12.22
C GLU A 505 -4.85 -30.86 12.71
N ALA A 506 -4.38 -31.72 11.80
CA ALA A 506 -3.65 -32.94 12.13
C ALA A 506 -2.34 -32.65 12.86
N ALA A 507 -1.55 -31.69 12.35
CA ALA A 507 -0.29 -31.29 12.97
C ALA A 507 -0.50 -30.77 14.40
N VAL A 508 -1.45 -29.86 14.63
CA VAL A 508 -1.80 -29.34 15.97
C VAL A 508 -2.18 -30.48 16.93
N LEU A 509 -2.92 -31.47 16.43
CA LEU A 509 -3.43 -32.55 17.27
C LEU A 509 -2.38 -33.57 17.67
N LEU A 510 -1.34 -33.79 16.87
CA LEU A 510 -0.18 -34.60 17.26
C LEU A 510 0.44 -34.08 18.56
N GLY A 511 0.52 -32.76 18.73
CA GLY A 511 1.05 -32.12 19.94
C GLY A 511 0.27 -32.44 21.21
N SER A 512 -1.01 -32.85 21.09
CA SER A 512 -1.89 -33.15 22.23
C SER A 512 -1.84 -34.61 22.71
N LEU A 513 -1.13 -35.49 22.00
CA LEU A 513 -1.10 -36.94 22.26
C LEU A 513 0.14 -37.35 23.08
N HIS A 514 0.07 -37.09 24.38
CA HIS A 514 1.19 -37.26 25.32
C HIS A 514 1.48 -38.71 25.76
N GLN A 515 0.52 -39.63 25.61
CA GLN A 515 0.64 -41.02 26.11
C GLN A 515 1.14 -42.03 25.05
N VAL A 516 1.58 -41.51 23.90
CA VAL A 516 2.09 -42.30 22.77
C VAL A 516 3.41 -42.94 23.14
N SER A 517 3.66 -44.14 22.62
CA SER A 517 4.88 -44.88 22.91
C SER A 517 6.09 -44.17 22.28
N PRO A 518 7.26 -44.17 22.97
CA PRO A 518 8.45 -43.50 22.47
C PRO A 518 8.89 -44.02 21.11
N LYS A 519 8.65 -45.30 20.81
CA LYS A 519 8.95 -45.90 19.49
C LYS A 519 8.15 -45.26 18.35
N PHE A 520 6.86 -44.97 18.54
CA PHE A 520 6.03 -44.32 17.53
C PHE A 520 6.40 -42.84 17.37
N LEU A 521 6.77 -42.17 18.46
CA LEU A 521 7.29 -40.79 18.41
C LEU A 521 8.61 -40.74 17.62
N GLU A 522 9.57 -41.61 17.90
CA GLU A 522 10.86 -41.64 17.22
C GLU A 522 10.72 -41.89 15.69
N GLN A 523 9.75 -42.72 15.28
CA GLN A 523 9.47 -42.99 13.86
C GLN A 523 8.98 -41.77 13.08
N THR A 524 8.34 -40.79 13.73
CA THR A 524 7.87 -39.56 13.06
C THR A 524 9.00 -38.66 12.57
N LEU A 525 10.22 -38.86 13.09
CA LEU A 525 11.44 -38.12 12.73
C LEU A 525 12.37 -38.93 11.80
N ASP A 526 12.04 -40.19 11.48
CA ASP A 526 12.90 -41.03 10.63
C ASP A 526 12.69 -40.76 9.13
N LYS A 527 13.63 -40.00 8.54
CA LYS A 527 13.65 -39.66 7.10
C LYS A 527 14.12 -40.83 6.21
N LYS A 528 14.86 -41.81 6.75
CA LYS A 528 15.50 -42.89 5.97
C LYS A 528 14.57 -44.06 5.69
N LEU A 529 13.75 -44.45 6.66
CA LEU A 529 12.76 -45.54 6.51
C LEU A 529 11.76 -45.22 5.36
N MET A 530 11.37 -43.95 5.21
CA MET A 530 10.51 -43.43 4.13
C MET A 530 11.11 -43.59 2.72
N SER A 531 12.43 -43.43 2.57
CA SER A 531 13.12 -43.49 1.26
C SER A 531 13.18 -44.91 0.68
N ASN A 532 13.11 -45.93 1.56
CA ASN A 532 13.22 -47.35 1.22
C ASN A 532 11.87 -48.07 1.09
N MET A 533 10.78 -47.44 1.54
CA MET A 533 9.41 -47.95 1.38
C MET A 533 8.67 -47.49 0.10
N ARG A 534 9.30 -46.68 -0.77
CA ARG A 534 8.72 -46.35 -2.08
C ARG A 534 8.69 -47.58 -2.99
N ARG A 535 7.49 -48.07 -3.31
CA ARG A 535 7.23 -49.17 -4.26
C ARG A 535 8.03 -48.95 -5.56
N LYS A 536 8.87 -49.91 -5.97
CA LYS A 536 9.56 -49.88 -7.29
C LYS A 536 8.51 -49.84 -8.40
N LYS A 537 8.18 -48.66 -8.92
CA LYS A 537 7.39 -48.52 -10.15
C LYS A 537 8.22 -49.03 -11.32
N SER A 538 7.60 -49.88 -12.15
CA SER A 538 8.27 -50.38 -13.36
C SER A 538 8.62 -49.20 -14.28
N ALA A 539 9.65 -49.36 -15.11
CA ALA A 539 10.01 -48.33 -16.09
C ALA A 539 8.83 -47.95 -17.01
N HIS A 540 7.91 -48.90 -17.23
CA HIS A 540 6.71 -48.70 -18.05
C HIS A 540 5.64 -47.84 -17.33
N GLU A 541 5.50 -47.96 -16.02
CA GLU A 541 4.60 -47.13 -15.20
C GLU A 541 5.08 -45.68 -15.13
N ARG A 542 6.39 -45.46 -14.96
CA ARG A 542 6.99 -44.12 -15.00
C ARG A 542 6.79 -43.46 -16.35
N ALA A 543 7.01 -44.20 -17.44
CA ALA A 543 6.80 -43.69 -18.79
C ALA A 543 5.33 -43.30 -19.05
N ARG A 544 4.37 -44.05 -18.49
CA ARG A 544 2.94 -43.77 -18.61
C ARG A 544 2.51 -42.52 -17.85
N GLU A 545 3.06 -42.29 -16.65
CA GLU A 545 2.81 -41.06 -15.88
C GLU A 545 3.43 -39.84 -16.54
N HIS A 546 4.67 -39.94 -17.05
CA HIS A 546 5.31 -38.88 -17.84
C HIS A 546 4.52 -38.52 -19.11
N PHE A 547 3.84 -39.49 -19.73
CA PHE A 547 2.96 -39.24 -20.88
C PHE A 547 1.61 -38.63 -20.49
N ALA A 548 1.12 -38.91 -19.29
CA ALA A 548 -0.17 -38.43 -18.79
C ALA A 548 -0.08 -37.02 -18.16
N SER A 549 1.06 -36.65 -17.57
CA SER A 549 1.26 -35.34 -16.94
C SER A 549 1.74 -34.26 -17.90
N GLY A 550 2.25 -34.61 -19.09
CA GLY A 550 2.66 -33.65 -20.12
C GLY A 550 3.93 -32.83 -19.77
N GLU A 551 4.60 -33.13 -18.67
CA GLU A 551 5.79 -32.42 -18.22
C GLU A 551 7.05 -33.02 -18.84
N TRP A 552 7.42 -32.52 -20.01
CA TRP A 552 8.60 -32.97 -20.74
C TRP A 552 9.65 -31.86 -20.83
N ALA A 553 10.08 -31.27 -19.70
CA ALA A 553 11.36 -30.56 -19.57
C ALA A 553 11.54 -29.86 -18.20
N THR A 554 11.94 -30.59 -17.17
CA THR A 554 12.69 -30.00 -16.04
C THR A 554 13.63 -31.08 -15.49
N GLY A 555 14.92 -30.97 -15.82
CA GLY A 555 15.95 -31.94 -15.46
C GLY A 555 16.31 -31.96 -13.97
N GLN A 556 15.35 -32.27 -13.10
CA GLN A 556 15.48 -32.12 -11.65
C GLN A 556 15.37 -33.43 -10.85
N LYS A 557 15.66 -34.60 -11.48
CA LYS A 557 15.70 -35.90 -10.78
C LYS A 557 16.84 -36.78 -11.26
N TRP A 558 18.08 -36.44 -10.88
CA TRP A 558 19.25 -37.32 -10.99
C TRP A 558 19.66 -37.96 -9.65
N ALA A 559 19.02 -37.59 -8.53
CA ALA A 559 19.39 -38.08 -7.20
C ALA A 559 18.87 -39.50 -6.87
N ASP A 560 18.01 -40.08 -7.71
CA ASP A 560 17.37 -41.39 -7.45
C ASP A 560 18.26 -42.61 -7.81
N ASP A 561 19.45 -42.41 -8.38
CA ASP A 561 20.31 -43.48 -8.93
C ASP A 561 21.46 -43.94 -7.99
N ALA A 562 21.49 -43.50 -6.72
CA ALA A 562 22.54 -43.93 -5.77
C ALA A 562 22.31 -45.37 -5.25
N PRO A 563 23.36 -46.20 -5.10
CA PRO A 563 23.24 -47.57 -4.60
C PRO A 563 22.81 -47.57 -3.13
N LYS A 564 21.73 -48.30 -2.81
CA LYS A 564 21.15 -48.39 -1.47
C LYS A 564 21.82 -49.51 -0.66
N GLU A 565 22.16 -49.21 0.60
CA GLU A 565 22.61 -50.19 1.62
C GLU A 565 21.48 -51.17 1.98
N GLU A 566 21.80 -52.46 2.13
CA GLU A 566 20.87 -53.49 2.59
C GLU A 566 20.65 -53.33 4.10
N LEU A 567 19.38 -53.14 4.51
CA LEU A 567 18.98 -53.05 5.91
C LEU A 567 18.59 -54.43 6.43
N ASP A 568 18.99 -54.72 7.67
CA ASP A 568 18.70 -55.96 8.38
C ASP A 568 17.20 -56.05 8.71
N PRO A 569 16.47 -57.10 8.26
CA PRO A 569 15.02 -57.20 8.39
C PRO A 569 14.52 -57.22 9.85
N ASP A 570 15.36 -57.60 10.80
CA ASP A 570 15.01 -57.67 12.23
C ASP A 570 14.91 -56.29 12.91
N ASN A 571 15.47 -55.23 12.29
CA ASN A 571 15.37 -53.84 12.79
C ASN A 571 14.16 -53.08 12.25
N VAL A 572 13.43 -53.61 11.27
CA VAL A 572 12.26 -52.96 10.67
C VAL A 572 11.00 -53.63 11.18
N ASN A 573 10.57 -53.25 12.39
CA ASN A 573 9.30 -53.73 12.93
C ASN A 573 8.14 -53.05 12.19
N LEU A 574 7.42 -53.82 11.37
CA LEU A 574 6.33 -53.42 10.44
C LEU A 574 5.03 -53.00 11.15
N MET A 575 5.10 -52.15 12.17
CA MET A 575 3.92 -51.64 12.86
C MET A 575 3.50 -50.29 12.26
N ASN A 576 2.41 -50.32 11.49
CA ASN A 576 1.60 -49.21 10.94
C ASN A 576 2.35 -48.11 10.14
N ILE A 577 2.21 -48.18 8.80
CA ILE A 577 2.87 -47.36 7.75
C ILE A 577 2.69 -45.84 7.92
N GLY A 578 1.70 -45.39 8.70
CA GLY A 578 1.30 -43.99 8.74
C GLY A 578 2.08 -43.04 9.64
N ALA A 579 2.81 -43.55 10.63
CA ALA A 579 3.55 -42.72 11.58
C ALA A 579 4.89 -42.21 11.05
N CYS A 580 5.43 -42.82 9.99
CA CYS A 580 6.79 -42.60 9.54
C CYS A 580 6.97 -41.23 8.86
N GLY A 581 7.92 -40.42 9.35
CA GLY A 581 8.28 -39.13 8.75
C GLY A 581 7.22 -38.03 8.81
N ALA A 582 6.17 -38.17 9.63
CA ALA A 582 5.06 -37.21 9.68
C ALA A 582 5.49 -35.80 10.11
N PHE A 583 6.34 -35.67 11.14
CA PHE A 583 6.85 -34.35 11.55
C PHE A 583 7.83 -33.76 10.53
N VAL A 584 8.64 -34.60 9.86
CA VAL A 584 9.52 -34.16 8.76
C VAL A 584 8.70 -33.53 7.64
N HIS A 585 7.62 -34.19 7.22
CA HIS A 585 6.70 -33.66 6.21
C HIS A 585 5.98 -32.39 6.68
N GLY A 586 5.54 -32.33 7.94
CA GLY A 586 4.90 -31.14 8.50
C GLY A 586 5.83 -29.93 8.57
N THR A 587 7.11 -30.12 8.93
CA THR A 587 8.12 -29.05 8.98
C THR A 587 8.61 -28.63 7.60
N GLU A 588 8.58 -29.53 6.61
CA GLU A 588 8.96 -29.27 5.21
C GLU A 588 7.74 -28.90 4.31
N ASP A 589 6.55 -28.70 4.87
CA ASP A 589 5.31 -28.44 4.11
C ASP A 589 5.38 -27.17 3.26
N GLU A 590 4.60 -27.04 2.20
CA GLU A 590 4.59 -25.82 1.37
C GLU A 590 3.96 -24.61 2.10
N PHE A 591 3.10 -24.85 3.09
CA PHE A 591 2.32 -23.81 3.77
C PHE A 591 2.83 -23.52 5.18
N LEU A 592 2.99 -22.23 5.49
CA LEU A 592 3.54 -21.76 6.76
C LEU A 592 2.69 -22.13 7.97
N GLU A 593 1.37 -22.27 7.80
CA GLU A 593 0.42 -22.63 8.85
C GLU A 593 0.67 -24.06 9.33
N VAL A 594 0.94 -24.97 8.40
CA VAL A 594 1.28 -26.37 8.70
C VAL A 594 2.67 -26.44 9.32
N ARG A 595 3.67 -25.71 8.79
CA ARG A 595 5.02 -25.64 9.37
C ARG A 595 5.01 -25.18 10.83
N ASN A 596 4.29 -24.09 11.14
CA ASN A 596 4.18 -23.59 12.50
C ASN A 596 3.43 -24.55 13.43
N ALA A 597 2.31 -25.12 12.98
CA ALA A 597 1.55 -26.11 13.76
C ALA A 597 2.37 -27.38 14.06
N ALA A 598 3.15 -27.86 13.09
CA ALA A 598 4.05 -29.00 13.26
C ALA A 598 5.19 -28.68 14.23
N LEU A 599 5.79 -27.49 14.13
CA LEU A 599 6.86 -27.03 15.00
C LEU A 599 6.40 -26.84 16.45
N ASP A 600 5.22 -26.25 16.65
CA ASP A 600 4.60 -26.08 17.98
C ASP A 600 4.33 -27.45 18.63
N SER A 601 3.79 -28.38 17.84
CA SER A 601 3.48 -29.74 18.29
C SER A 601 4.72 -30.57 18.59
N LEU A 602 5.76 -30.44 17.76
CA LEU A 602 7.07 -31.04 17.98
C LEU A 602 7.70 -30.50 19.28
N CYS A 603 7.61 -29.19 19.52
CA CYS A 603 8.08 -28.56 20.74
C CYS A 603 7.32 -29.04 22.00
N GLU A 604 6.00 -29.19 21.90
CA GLU A 604 5.17 -29.63 23.03
C GLU A 604 5.53 -31.07 23.45
N LEU A 605 5.64 -31.99 22.49
CA LEU A 605 6.04 -33.38 22.76
C LEU A 605 7.50 -33.50 23.23
N ALA A 606 8.41 -32.71 22.64
CA ALA A 606 9.82 -32.64 23.05
C ALA A 606 9.98 -32.11 24.48
N SER A 607 9.07 -31.25 24.95
CA SER A 607 9.13 -30.72 26.33
C SER A 607 8.88 -31.79 27.40
N GLN A 608 8.30 -32.93 27.01
CA GLN A 608 7.89 -34.00 27.92
C GLN A 608 8.88 -35.18 27.95
N SER A 609 9.68 -35.37 26.91
CA SER A 609 10.65 -36.46 26.81
C SER A 609 12.02 -35.96 26.38
N ALA A 610 13.02 -36.12 27.26
CA ALA A 610 14.39 -35.71 27.00
C ALA A 610 15.06 -36.52 25.88
N SER A 611 14.70 -37.80 25.70
CA SER A 611 15.22 -38.62 24.60
C SER A 611 14.69 -38.12 23.25
N PHE A 612 13.39 -37.78 23.20
CA PHE A 612 12.76 -37.23 22.01
C PHE A 612 13.23 -35.81 21.70
N ALA A 613 13.44 -34.96 22.71
CA ALA A 613 13.99 -33.62 22.55
C ALA A 613 15.35 -33.62 21.84
N ASN A 614 16.23 -34.56 22.21
CA ASN A 614 17.55 -34.71 21.59
C ASN A 614 17.48 -35.22 20.15
N LEU A 615 16.43 -35.96 19.77
CA LEU A 615 16.21 -36.40 18.39
C LEU A 615 15.56 -35.30 17.54
N SER A 616 14.68 -34.48 18.12
CA SER A 616 13.99 -33.38 17.43
C SER A 616 14.84 -32.12 17.23
N GLN A 617 15.98 -32.00 17.93
CA GLN A 617 16.79 -30.77 17.94
C GLN A 617 17.27 -30.39 16.53
N ASP A 618 17.68 -31.35 15.71
CA ASP A 618 18.21 -31.10 14.36
C ASP A 618 17.09 -30.57 13.45
N SER A 619 15.88 -31.14 13.51
CA SER A 619 14.71 -30.66 12.77
C SER A 619 14.28 -29.25 13.17
N ILE A 620 14.41 -28.87 14.45
CA ILE A 620 14.09 -27.50 14.92
C ILE A 620 15.15 -26.51 14.45
N ILE A 621 16.43 -26.90 14.43
CA ILE A 621 17.53 -26.02 14.04
C ILE A 621 17.56 -25.81 12.52
N ASP A 622 17.19 -26.82 11.74
CA ASP A 622 17.00 -26.68 10.29
C ASP A 622 15.98 -25.57 9.94
N MET A 623 14.95 -25.39 10.77
CA MET A 623 13.94 -24.32 10.60
C MET A 623 14.47 -22.91 10.86
N PHE A 624 15.70 -22.74 11.37
CA PHE A 624 16.33 -21.41 11.46
C PHE A 624 16.71 -20.88 10.07
N ASN A 625 16.95 -21.77 9.10
CA ASN A 625 17.25 -21.42 7.72
C ASN A 625 15.98 -21.29 6.85
N ASP A 626 14.78 -21.36 7.43
CA ASP A 626 13.53 -21.21 6.70
C ASP A 626 13.41 -19.83 6.05
N GLU A 627 12.77 -19.76 4.88
CA GLU A 627 12.59 -18.52 4.11
C GLU A 627 11.67 -17.50 4.83
N ILE A 628 10.76 -17.96 5.68
CA ILE A 628 9.72 -17.15 6.34
C ILE A 628 10.16 -16.72 7.76
N GLU A 629 10.08 -15.42 8.04
CA GLU A 629 10.50 -14.86 9.34
C GLU A 629 9.70 -15.38 10.54
N SER A 630 8.39 -15.60 10.39
CA SER A 630 7.54 -16.12 11.46
C SER A 630 7.93 -17.54 11.87
N VAL A 631 8.26 -18.40 10.90
CA VAL A 631 8.71 -19.79 11.13
C VAL A 631 10.06 -19.78 11.85
N ARG A 632 11.02 -18.97 11.38
CA ARG A 632 12.32 -18.79 12.07
C ARG A 632 12.16 -18.33 13.52
N LEU A 633 11.28 -17.35 13.76
CA LEU A 633 11.01 -16.83 15.10
C LEU A 633 10.34 -17.88 15.99
N ASN A 634 9.46 -18.71 15.43
CA ASN A 634 8.85 -19.81 16.18
C ASN A 634 9.86 -20.92 16.50
N ALA A 635 10.82 -21.21 15.60
CA ALA A 635 11.91 -22.15 15.85
C ALA A 635 12.82 -21.68 16.99
N ILE A 636 13.17 -20.39 17.02
CA ILE A 636 13.93 -19.78 18.11
C ILE A 636 13.18 -19.91 19.45
N ASN A 637 11.88 -19.62 19.45
CA ASN A 637 11.06 -19.74 20.65
C ASN A 637 10.94 -21.18 21.14
N SER A 638 10.83 -22.14 20.22
CA SER A 638 10.76 -23.58 20.50
C SER A 638 12.07 -24.10 21.07
N LEU A 639 13.22 -23.77 20.47
CA LEU A 639 14.54 -24.13 20.99
C LEU A 639 14.79 -23.53 22.39
N ARG A 640 14.34 -22.28 22.61
CA ARG A 640 14.39 -21.64 23.94
C ARG A 640 13.60 -22.41 24.99
N LYS A 641 12.41 -22.92 24.66
CA LYS A 641 11.58 -23.74 25.57
C LYS A 641 12.27 -25.05 25.93
N LEU A 642 13.03 -25.64 24.99
CA LEU A 642 13.71 -26.92 25.15
C LEU A 642 15.13 -26.85 25.74
N ASN A 643 15.62 -25.65 26.07
CA ASN A 643 16.98 -25.39 26.57
C ASN A 643 17.42 -26.23 27.79
N ARG A 644 16.46 -26.80 28.54
CA ARG A 644 16.76 -27.69 29.69
C ARG A 644 17.14 -29.12 29.30
N PHE A 645 16.79 -29.56 28.09
CA PHE A 645 16.89 -30.96 27.66
C PHE A 645 17.89 -31.18 26.53
N ILE A 646 18.38 -30.11 25.90
CA ILE A 646 19.16 -30.13 24.66
C ILE A 646 20.60 -29.67 24.92
N THR A 647 21.57 -30.36 24.32
CA THR A 647 22.98 -29.94 24.27
C THR A 647 23.38 -29.60 22.83
N LEU A 648 23.62 -28.32 22.55
CA LEU A 648 23.99 -27.85 21.22
C LEU A 648 25.43 -28.23 20.86
N ARG A 649 25.61 -28.74 19.63
CA ARG A 649 26.91 -29.07 19.04
C ARG A 649 27.50 -27.85 18.29
N GLU A 650 28.78 -27.90 17.97
CA GLU A 650 29.53 -26.80 17.35
C GLU A 650 28.99 -26.45 15.93
N ASP A 651 28.65 -27.46 15.13
CA ASP A 651 28.00 -27.31 13.81
C ASP A 651 26.63 -26.60 13.91
N GLN A 652 25.87 -26.93 14.93
CA GLN A 652 24.55 -26.35 15.17
C GLN A 652 24.65 -24.87 15.64
N LEU A 653 25.67 -24.56 16.43
CA LEU A 653 25.99 -23.19 16.83
C LEU A 653 26.40 -22.32 15.64
N GLU A 654 27.15 -22.87 14.67
CA GLU A 654 27.51 -22.16 13.43
C GLU A 654 26.29 -21.82 12.59
N ILE A 655 25.30 -22.71 12.47
CA ILE A 655 24.04 -22.45 11.76
C ILE A 655 23.27 -21.30 12.43
N ILE A 656 23.12 -21.36 13.76
CA ILE A 656 22.45 -20.33 14.55
C ILE A 656 23.18 -18.98 14.43
N LEU A 657 24.51 -18.98 14.50
CA LEU A 657 25.34 -17.79 14.33
C LEU A 657 25.28 -17.23 12.91
N GLY A 658 25.24 -18.09 11.89
CA GLY A 658 25.13 -17.70 10.49
C GLY A 658 23.81 -16.97 10.19
N VAL A 659 22.69 -17.47 10.71
CA VAL A 659 21.37 -16.81 10.57
C VAL A 659 21.32 -15.50 11.36
N LEU A 660 21.87 -15.46 12.58
CA LEU A 660 21.95 -14.22 13.37
C LEU A 660 22.88 -13.18 12.74
N GLN A 661 23.95 -13.60 12.06
CA GLN A 661 24.81 -12.73 11.27
C GLN A 661 24.06 -12.21 10.03
N LEU A 662 23.29 -13.05 9.32
CA LEU A 662 22.45 -12.64 8.19
C LEU A 662 21.37 -11.63 8.59
N MET A 663 20.73 -11.80 9.75
CA MET A 663 19.80 -10.81 10.32
C MET A 663 20.50 -9.47 10.62
N ASN A 664 21.82 -9.48 10.81
CA ASN A 664 22.65 -8.30 11.02
C ASN A 664 23.34 -7.79 9.72
N GLN A 665 23.33 -8.59 8.64
CA GLN A 665 24.04 -8.36 7.36
C GLN A 665 23.14 -7.82 6.23
N GLN A 666 22.31 -6.82 6.52
CA GLN A 666 22.02 -5.78 5.51
C GLN A 666 23.07 -4.65 5.55
N GLY A 667 24.30 -4.99 5.94
CA GLY A 667 25.44 -4.09 6.00
C GLY A 667 26.75 -4.80 5.69
N VAL A 668 27.05 -4.94 4.39
CA VAL A 668 28.39 -4.95 3.78
C VAL A 668 29.25 -6.23 3.93
N GLN A 669 29.59 -6.80 2.77
CA GLN A 669 30.70 -7.74 2.55
C GLN A 669 32.06 -7.04 2.73
N CYS A 670 33.08 -7.75 3.26
CA CYS A 670 34.36 -7.88 2.57
C CYS A 670 35.28 -8.92 3.20
N SER A 671 35.90 -9.69 2.31
CA SER A 671 36.88 -10.76 2.50
C SER A 671 38.26 -10.31 3.00
N SER A 672 38.86 -11.17 3.82
CA SER A 672 40.29 -11.50 4.01
C SER A 672 41.37 -10.48 3.59
N SER A 673 41.75 -9.60 4.52
CA SER A 673 43.14 -9.22 4.83
C SER A 673 43.13 -8.34 6.09
N ILE A 674 42.76 -8.94 7.23
CA ILE A 674 42.25 -8.16 8.35
C ILE A 674 42.81 -8.68 9.68
N ALA A 675 43.74 -7.95 10.27
CA ALA A 675 44.08 -8.11 11.69
C ALA A 675 44.13 -6.72 12.36
N ASP A 676 44.81 -5.75 11.77
CA ASP A 676 44.87 -4.39 12.33
C ASP A 676 43.70 -3.49 11.90
N ASN A 677 43.22 -3.60 10.65
CA ASN A 677 42.05 -2.84 10.17
C ASN A 677 40.72 -3.32 10.77
N GLN A 678 40.67 -4.57 11.26
CA GLN A 678 39.47 -5.18 11.86
C GLN A 678 39.20 -4.57 13.24
N VAL A 679 40.26 -4.35 14.02
CA VAL A 679 40.15 -3.74 15.34
C VAL A 679 39.67 -2.30 15.23
N LEU A 680 40.19 -1.53 14.28
CA LEU A 680 39.73 -0.17 14.02
C LEU A 680 38.28 -0.12 13.54
N SER A 681 37.86 -1.04 12.66
CA SER A 681 36.46 -1.10 12.21
C SER A 681 35.50 -1.52 13.33
N LEU A 682 35.89 -2.46 14.19
CA LEU A 682 35.13 -2.86 15.37
C LEU A 682 35.02 -1.72 16.39
N ILE A 683 36.09 -0.96 16.60
CA ILE A 683 36.07 0.24 17.46
C ILE A 683 35.08 1.27 16.90
N ASP A 684 35.14 1.56 15.59
CA ASP A 684 34.22 2.50 14.96
C ASP A 684 32.76 2.02 15.00
N GLN A 685 32.53 0.70 14.93
CA GLN A 685 31.20 0.10 15.16
C GLN A 685 30.72 0.31 16.60
N ILE A 686 31.56 0.09 17.61
CA ILE A 686 31.20 0.31 19.03
C ILE A 686 30.90 1.79 19.28
N LEU A 687 31.72 2.70 18.74
CA LEU A 687 31.48 4.15 18.82
C LEU A 687 30.16 4.53 18.13
N GLY A 688 29.84 3.91 16.99
CA GLY A 688 28.56 4.06 16.31
C GLY A 688 27.38 3.58 17.18
N LEU A 689 27.44 2.36 17.70
CA LEU A 689 26.38 1.76 18.52
C LEU A 689 26.13 2.53 19.82
N THR A 690 27.19 2.98 20.50
CA THR A 690 27.04 3.78 21.73
C THR A 690 26.37 5.12 21.45
N ARG A 691 26.60 5.76 20.30
CA ARG A 691 25.86 6.97 19.89
C ARG A 691 24.39 6.65 19.60
N LYS A 692 24.12 5.51 18.96
CA LYS A 692 22.73 5.05 18.73
C LYS A 692 21.97 4.87 20.03
N LEU A 693 22.60 4.24 21.02
CA LEU A 693 21.99 3.99 22.34
C LEU A 693 21.70 5.29 23.10
N GLU A 694 22.57 6.30 22.99
CA GLU A 694 22.39 7.59 23.68
C GLU A 694 21.29 8.46 23.05
N HIS A 695 21.26 8.56 21.71
CA HIS A 695 20.41 9.56 21.05
C HIS A 695 19.13 9.01 20.40
N GLN A 696 19.09 7.72 20.05
CA GLN A 696 17.92 7.12 19.41
C GLN A 696 16.89 6.59 20.42
N TYR A 697 17.25 6.46 21.70
CA TYR A 697 16.37 5.89 22.71
C TYR A 697 15.92 6.95 23.72
N LEU A 698 14.62 6.97 24.00
CA LEU A 698 14.01 7.76 25.06
C LEU A 698 13.92 6.94 26.34
N GLY A 699 14.04 7.60 27.49
CA GLY A 699 13.88 6.97 28.81
C GLY A 699 15.12 6.24 29.32
N VAL A 700 16.30 6.51 28.74
CA VAL A 700 17.59 6.02 29.24
C VAL A 700 17.87 6.64 30.61
N SER A 701 18.14 5.82 31.62
CA SER A 701 18.43 6.30 32.98
C SER A 701 19.78 7.02 33.04
N SER A 702 20.01 7.86 34.05
CA SER A 702 21.32 8.49 34.26
C SER A 702 22.45 7.47 34.47
N VAL A 703 22.12 6.31 35.06
CA VAL A 703 23.05 5.17 35.23
C VAL A 703 23.40 4.56 33.88
N ASP A 704 22.41 4.26 33.04
CA ASP A 704 22.62 3.70 31.70
C ASP A 704 23.40 4.67 30.81
N HIS A 705 23.12 5.97 30.91
CA HIS A 705 23.83 7.02 30.21
C HIS A 705 25.32 7.08 30.62
N ALA A 706 25.60 6.92 31.92
CA ALA A 706 26.96 6.83 32.43
C ALA A 706 27.69 5.58 31.90
N LEU A 707 27.01 4.43 31.82
CA LEU A 707 27.57 3.20 31.27
C LEU A 707 27.87 3.31 29.76
N ILE A 708 26.97 3.93 28.99
CA ILE A 708 27.17 4.18 27.56
C ILE A 708 28.38 5.09 27.33
N GLN A 709 28.49 6.19 28.08
CA GLN A 709 29.62 7.14 28.01
C GLN A 709 30.95 6.49 28.43
N GLN A 710 30.95 5.71 29.51
CA GLN A 710 32.12 4.93 29.93
C GLN A 710 32.54 3.89 28.88
N THR A 711 31.59 3.20 28.25
CA THR A 711 31.87 2.23 27.17
C THR A 711 32.43 2.92 25.92
N ARG A 712 31.89 4.09 25.56
CA ARG A 712 32.40 4.91 24.45
C ARG A 712 33.84 5.36 24.70
N LEU A 713 34.14 5.82 25.91
CA LEU A 713 35.50 6.24 26.27
C LEU A 713 36.48 5.07 26.38
N LYS A 714 36.04 3.86 26.76
CA LYS A 714 36.86 2.64 26.68
C LYS A 714 37.27 2.35 25.23
N ALA A 715 36.31 2.42 24.30
CA ALA A 715 36.58 2.30 22.87
C ALA A 715 37.48 3.43 22.34
N GLY A 716 37.27 4.68 22.80
CA GLY A 716 38.13 5.83 22.49
C GLY A 716 39.56 5.68 23.01
N THR A 717 39.74 5.10 24.19
CA THR A 717 41.05 4.77 24.78
C THR A 717 41.83 3.83 23.86
N LEU A 718 41.16 2.80 23.34
CA LEU A 718 41.73 1.87 22.37
C LEU A 718 42.04 2.56 21.04
N GLN A 719 41.11 3.39 20.52
CA GLN A 719 41.27 4.11 19.25
C GLN A 719 42.49 5.05 19.26
N ILE A 720 42.73 5.71 20.39
CA ILE A 720 43.85 6.64 20.54
C ILE A 720 45.14 5.89 20.79
N LEU A 721 45.11 4.80 21.54
CA LEU A 721 46.27 3.94 21.71
C LEU A 721 46.74 3.34 20.38
N THR A 722 45.82 2.93 19.50
CA THR A 722 46.16 2.46 18.15
C THR A 722 46.68 3.60 17.27
N LYS A 723 46.02 4.78 17.27
CA LYS A 723 46.45 5.94 16.47
C LYS A 723 47.79 6.54 16.91
N MET A 724 48.05 6.61 18.22
CA MET A 724 49.33 7.08 18.76
C MET A 724 50.47 6.10 18.50
N LYS A 725 50.19 4.79 18.40
CA LYS A 725 51.17 3.78 18.01
C LYS A 725 51.52 3.85 16.53
N SER A 726 50.56 4.16 15.66
CA SER A 726 50.79 4.27 14.21
C SER A 726 51.42 5.59 13.80
N ASP A 727 50.92 6.73 14.30
CA ASP A 727 51.36 8.07 13.89
C ASP A 727 51.40 9.06 15.08
N PRO A 728 52.53 9.21 15.78
CA PRO A 728 52.63 10.06 16.96
C PRO A 728 52.54 11.57 16.67
N THR A 729 52.88 12.04 15.46
CA THR A 729 52.93 13.48 15.12
C THR A 729 51.58 14.08 14.75
N ARG A 730 50.64 13.28 14.21
CA ARG A 730 49.29 13.73 13.81
C ARG A 730 48.22 13.57 14.89
N CYS A 731 48.58 13.02 16.05
CA CYS A 731 47.64 12.64 17.10
C CYS A 731 47.29 13.79 18.09
N SER A 732 47.90 14.97 17.98
CA SER A 732 47.71 16.07 18.95
C SER A 732 46.24 16.49 19.10
N GLN A 733 45.53 16.67 17.98
CA GLN A 733 44.12 17.05 18.00
C GLN A 733 43.22 15.93 18.54
N ALA A 734 43.50 14.67 18.18
CA ALA A 734 42.77 13.51 18.71
C ALA A 734 43.00 13.31 20.22
N LYS A 735 44.21 13.61 20.72
CA LYS A 735 44.53 13.64 22.16
C LYS A 735 43.69 14.70 22.87
N GLU A 736 43.66 15.93 22.38
CA GLU A 736 42.90 17.02 22.99
C GLU A 736 41.39 16.72 23.06
N THR A 737 40.80 16.22 21.97
CA THR A 737 39.38 15.83 21.94
C THR A 737 39.07 14.73 22.96
N TYR A 738 39.94 13.75 23.13
CA TYR A 738 39.75 12.69 24.13
C TYR A 738 39.91 13.17 25.56
N LEU A 739 40.87 14.05 25.84
CA LEU A 739 41.02 14.64 27.16
C LEU A 739 39.80 15.49 27.53
N GLN A 740 39.24 16.24 26.59
CA GLN A 740 37.98 16.96 26.78
C GLN A 740 36.82 16.00 27.09
N GLN A 741 36.71 14.88 26.38
CA GLN A 741 35.68 13.87 26.65
C GLN A 741 35.89 13.19 28.01
N LEU A 742 37.13 12.92 28.41
CA LEU A 742 37.48 12.32 29.70
C LEU A 742 37.16 13.26 30.87
N GLN A 743 37.47 14.55 30.74
CA GLN A 743 37.09 15.59 31.70
C GLN A 743 35.56 15.74 31.81
N ALA A 744 34.85 15.70 30.67
CA ALA A 744 33.39 15.75 30.65
C ALA A 744 32.76 14.55 31.37
N LEU A 745 33.30 13.34 31.17
CA LEU A 745 32.86 12.15 31.91
C LEU A 745 33.09 12.30 33.41
N LYS A 746 34.28 12.77 33.83
CA LYS A 746 34.59 12.98 35.25
C LYS A 746 33.54 13.88 35.92
N LYS A 747 33.26 15.04 35.29
CA LYS A 747 32.25 15.99 35.76
C LYS A 747 30.85 15.38 35.79
N PHE A 748 30.48 14.59 34.79
CA PHE A 748 29.16 13.93 34.72
C PHE A 748 28.97 12.88 35.83
N LEU A 749 29.99 12.09 36.12
CA LEU A 749 29.95 11.09 37.19
C LEU A 749 29.89 11.75 38.58
N GLU A 750 30.66 12.81 38.81
CA GLU A 750 30.63 13.59 40.06
C GLU A 750 29.27 14.26 40.29
N THR A 751 28.65 14.81 39.23
CA THR A 751 27.35 15.50 39.33
C THR A 751 26.20 14.54 39.67
N ASN A 752 26.29 13.28 39.24
CA ASN A 752 25.24 12.27 39.43
C ASN A 752 25.55 11.27 40.56
N GLU A 753 26.65 11.45 41.31
CA GLU A 753 27.11 10.54 42.37
C GLU A 753 27.27 9.07 41.92
N LEU A 754 27.78 8.85 40.71
CA LEU A 754 27.91 7.51 40.11
C LEU A 754 29.35 6.97 40.18
N ALA A 755 29.48 5.67 40.41
CA ALA A 755 30.77 5.00 40.45
C ALA A 755 31.42 4.91 39.05
N ALA A 756 32.71 5.26 38.98
CA ALA A 756 33.52 5.09 37.79
C ALA A 756 34.07 3.66 37.71
N ASP A 757 34.20 3.14 36.49
CA ASP A 757 34.91 1.88 36.23
C ASP A 757 36.38 1.96 36.71
N PRO A 758 36.96 0.87 37.25
CA PRO A 758 38.36 0.84 37.69
C PRO A 758 39.37 1.41 36.69
N CYS A 759 39.12 1.25 35.38
CA CYS A 759 39.92 1.86 34.32
C CYS A 759 39.94 3.40 34.39
N PHE A 760 38.78 4.03 34.60
CA PHE A 760 38.65 5.49 34.66
C PHE A 760 39.07 6.06 36.01
N VAL A 761 38.93 5.32 37.12
CA VAL A 761 39.47 5.72 38.43
C VAL A 761 40.97 6.00 38.32
N TYR A 762 41.71 5.11 37.64
CA TYR A 762 43.13 5.31 37.36
C TYR A 762 43.36 6.50 36.41
N LEU A 763 42.66 6.58 35.27
CA LEU A 763 42.84 7.67 34.31
C LEU A 763 42.54 9.05 34.91
N PHE A 764 41.57 9.17 35.82
CA PHE A 764 41.26 10.41 36.52
C PHE A 764 42.34 10.80 37.53
N SER A 765 43.02 9.84 38.18
CA SER A 765 44.16 10.13 39.06
C SER A 765 45.39 10.65 38.30
N VAL A 766 45.52 10.30 37.02
CA VAL A 766 46.68 10.64 36.20
C VAL A 766 46.36 11.71 35.13
N LEU A 767 45.22 12.41 35.28
CA LEU A 767 44.72 13.37 34.30
C LEU A 767 45.73 14.50 33.99
N ASN A 768 46.40 15.03 35.03
CA ASN A 768 47.40 16.09 34.89
C ASN A 768 48.63 15.65 34.08
N ASP A 769 49.04 14.39 34.22
CA ASP A 769 50.15 13.83 33.46
C ASP A 769 49.73 13.49 32.03
N LEU A 770 48.45 13.18 31.80
CA LEU A 770 47.91 12.98 30.45
C LEU A 770 47.80 14.30 29.66
N GLU A 771 47.51 15.42 30.33
CA GLU A 771 47.48 16.75 29.74
C GLU A 771 48.89 17.22 29.35
N ASN A 772 49.81 17.22 30.32
CA ASN A 772 51.13 17.86 30.19
C ASN A 772 52.28 16.90 29.84
N GLY A 773 52.05 15.58 29.86
CA GLY A 773 53.08 14.56 29.66
C GLY A 773 53.53 14.35 28.21
N LYS A 774 54.70 13.73 28.05
CA LYS A 774 55.22 13.31 26.74
C LYS A 774 54.39 12.13 26.20
N ILE A 775 54.30 12.01 24.87
CA ILE A 775 53.52 10.96 24.18
C ILE A 775 53.90 9.54 24.68
N SER A 776 55.18 9.30 24.97
CA SER A 776 55.67 8.03 25.52
C SER A 776 55.10 7.69 26.90
N ASP A 777 54.90 8.70 27.73
CA ASP A 777 54.37 8.53 29.09
C ASP A 777 52.86 8.37 29.02
N ILE A 778 52.18 9.13 28.17
CA ILE A 778 50.74 8.99 27.88
C ILE A 778 50.43 7.56 27.40
N LEU A 779 51.21 7.01 26.46
CA LEU A 779 51.04 5.65 25.96
C LEU A 779 51.15 4.60 27.07
N LYS A 780 52.05 4.78 28.05
CA LYS A 780 52.19 3.85 29.19
C LYS A 780 50.95 3.89 30.10
N HIS A 781 50.45 5.09 30.40
CA HIS A 781 49.24 5.27 31.21
C HIS A 781 47.99 4.69 30.52
N LEU A 782 47.83 4.93 29.21
CA LEU A 782 46.72 4.35 28.44
C LEU A 782 46.84 2.81 28.32
N GLN A 783 48.04 2.27 28.13
CA GLN A 783 48.27 0.82 28.12
C GLN A 783 47.95 0.17 29.47
N HIS A 784 48.26 0.85 30.58
CA HIS A 784 47.89 0.40 31.91
C HIS A 784 46.37 0.40 32.10
N ALA A 785 45.70 1.47 31.68
CA ALA A 785 44.23 1.57 31.74
C ALA A 785 43.52 0.50 30.89
N VAL A 786 44.05 0.15 29.71
CA VAL A 786 43.44 -0.89 28.86
C VAL A 786 43.43 -2.26 29.54
N LYS A 787 44.44 -2.57 30.36
CA LYS A 787 44.52 -3.85 31.10
C LYS A 787 43.46 -3.99 32.19
N SER A 788 42.91 -2.89 32.68
CA SER A 788 41.85 -2.86 33.69
C SER A 788 40.44 -2.72 33.12
N ILE A 789 40.27 -2.81 31.80
CA ILE A 789 38.93 -2.79 31.17
C ILE A 789 38.19 -4.08 31.49
N ALA A 790 37.11 -3.97 32.27
CA ALA A 790 36.16 -5.07 32.48
C ALA A 790 35.00 -5.02 31.47
N PRO A 791 34.45 -6.18 31.04
CA PRO A 791 33.21 -6.23 30.27
C PRO A 791 32.04 -5.78 31.16
N CYS A 792 31.25 -4.82 30.66
CA CYS A 792 30.11 -4.30 31.37
C CYS A 792 28.81 -4.90 30.81
N GLY A 793 27.99 -5.49 31.67
CA GLY A 793 26.67 -5.98 31.30
C GLY A 793 25.63 -4.87 31.47
N ILE A 794 24.92 -4.52 30.40
CA ILE A 794 23.75 -3.64 30.47
C ILE A 794 22.57 -4.49 30.96
N SER A 795 22.08 -4.23 32.18
CA SER A 795 20.90 -4.91 32.73
C SER A 795 19.62 -4.27 32.20
N LEU A 796 18.99 -4.90 31.21
CA LEU A 796 17.73 -4.45 30.62
C LEU A 796 16.54 -4.83 31.54
N GLN A 797 16.40 -4.15 32.67
CA GLN A 797 15.21 -4.27 33.54
C GLN A 797 14.19 -3.13 33.34
N ASN A 798 14.52 -2.11 32.55
CA ASN A 798 13.66 -0.94 32.34
C ASN A 798 12.65 -1.15 31.21
N SER A 799 11.38 -1.30 31.57
CA SER A 799 10.23 -1.37 30.65
C SER A 799 9.83 -0.03 30.01
N CYS A 800 10.54 1.06 30.33
CA CYS A 800 10.21 2.42 29.87
C CYS A 800 11.03 2.91 28.67
N ILE A 801 12.00 2.14 28.17
CA ILE A 801 12.86 2.55 27.05
C ILE A 801 12.08 2.48 25.74
N ARG A 802 12.05 3.58 24.97
CA ARG A 802 11.37 3.65 23.67
C ARG A 802 12.34 4.06 22.58
N ARG A 803 12.36 3.33 21.47
CA ARG A 803 13.21 3.65 20.32
C ARG A 803 12.50 4.67 19.42
N VAL A 804 13.24 5.69 18.99
CA VAL A 804 12.83 6.60 17.92
C VAL A 804 12.81 5.83 16.60
N THR A 805 11.65 5.77 15.96
CA THR A 805 11.44 5.10 14.68
C THR A 805 10.82 6.07 13.68
N ALA A 806 11.20 5.92 12.41
CA ALA A 806 10.61 6.65 11.31
C ALA A 806 10.20 5.68 10.20
N ILE A 807 8.98 5.83 9.68
CA ILE A 807 8.47 5.05 8.55
C ILE A 807 8.24 6.03 7.41
N MET A 808 8.94 5.83 6.29
CA MET A 808 8.73 6.59 5.07
C MET A 808 7.62 5.91 4.26
N HIS A 809 6.52 6.62 4.03
CA HIS A 809 5.41 6.14 3.21
C HIS A 809 5.59 6.52 1.74
N GLU A 810 6.11 7.72 1.47
CA GLU A 810 6.47 8.18 0.13
C GLU A 810 7.83 8.90 0.17
N PRO A 811 8.69 8.69 -0.85
CA PRO A 811 8.54 7.79 -2.00
C PRO A 811 8.57 6.29 -1.60
N THR A 812 7.92 5.42 -2.37
CA THR A 812 7.87 3.96 -2.10
C THR A 812 9.00 3.16 -2.75
N GLY A 813 9.82 3.79 -3.61
CA GLY A 813 10.97 3.15 -4.29
C GLY A 813 10.62 2.04 -5.29
N SER A 814 9.34 1.68 -5.43
CA SER A 814 8.85 0.56 -6.25
C SER A 814 8.36 0.96 -7.64
N SER A 815 8.45 2.24 -8.01
CA SER A 815 8.00 2.69 -9.33
C SER A 815 9.10 2.49 -10.37
N ASP A 816 8.88 1.62 -11.36
CA ASP A 816 9.82 1.42 -12.47
C ASP A 816 10.00 2.65 -13.38
N ASN A 817 9.05 3.60 -13.31
CA ASN A 817 9.09 4.82 -14.10
C ASN A 817 10.04 5.86 -13.48
N PRO A 818 11.12 6.26 -14.16
CA PRO A 818 12.01 7.29 -13.65
C PRO A 818 11.37 8.68 -13.68
N ILE A 819 11.67 9.47 -12.64
CA ILE A 819 11.36 10.90 -12.62
C ILE A 819 12.27 11.60 -13.65
N ARG A 820 11.65 12.11 -14.72
CA ARG A 820 12.34 12.77 -15.84
C ARG A 820 12.27 14.28 -15.69
N PHE A 821 13.40 14.95 -15.79
CA PHE A 821 13.44 16.41 -15.73
C PHE A 821 14.54 17.00 -16.59
N THR A 822 14.39 18.25 -17.00
CA THR A 822 15.40 18.92 -17.80
C THR A 822 16.58 19.38 -16.93
N THR A 823 17.79 19.12 -17.39
CA THR A 823 19.03 19.50 -16.70
C THR A 823 19.06 20.97 -16.34
N GLY A 824 19.38 21.28 -15.08
CA GLY A 824 19.41 22.66 -14.56
C GLY A 824 18.06 23.17 -14.03
N LEU A 825 16.95 22.45 -14.23
CA LEU A 825 15.70 22.70 -13.52
C LEU A 825 15.60 21.83 -12.27
N THR A 826 14.89 22.35 -11.27
CA THR A 826 14.59 21.67 -10.02
C THR A 826 13.35 20.80 -10.15
N VAL A 827 13.38 19.62 -9.54
CA VAL A 827 12.22 18.74 -9.37
C VAL A 827 11.94 18.57 -7.90
N THR A 828 10.69 18.55 -7.51
CA THR A 828 10.27 18.20 -6.16
C THR A 828 9.89 16.73 -6.10
N VAL A 829 10.41 16.02 -5.10
CA VAL A 829 9.99 14.67 -4.71
C VAL A 829 9.24 14.78 -3.39
N PRO A 830 7.96 14.39 -3.33
CA PRO A 830 7.20 14.43 -2.08
C PRO A 830 7.77 13.40 -1.10
N VAL A 831 7.88 13.81 0.16
CA VAL A 831 8.33 12.98 1.28
C VAL A 831 7.27 12.98 2.36
N HIS A 832 6.61 11.84 2.51
CA HIS A 832 5.62 11.58 3.54
C HIS A 832 6.15 10.54 4.51
N ALA A 833 6.28 10.90 5.79
CA ALA A 833 6.82 10.01 6.80
C ALA A 833 6.09 10.15 8.14
N THR A 834 6.00 9.06 8.87
CA THR A 834 5.50 9.02 10.25
C THR A 834 6.65 8.74 11.21
N PHE A 835 6.64 9.44 12.34
CA PHE A 835 7.65 9.37 13.37
C PHE A 835 7.00 8.94 14.68
N GLU A 836 7.64 8.02 15.38
CA GLU A 836 7.23 7.60 16.71
C GLU A 836 8.35 7.79 17.73
N ASN A 837 7.95 8.08 18.97
CA ASN A 837 8.85 8.30 20.09
C ASN A 837 9.84 9.46 19.86
N VAL A 838 9.41 10.54 19.20
CA VAL A 838 10.23 11.76 18.98
C VAL A 838 9.84 12.84 19.99
N GLN A 839 10.80 13.37 20.75
CA GLN A 839 10.57 14.51 21.65
C GLN A 839 10.61 15.85 20.91
N ASN A 840 11.65 16.10 20.11
CA ASN A 840 11.87 17.32 19.34
C ASN A 840 12.18 17.01 17.88
N VAL A 841 11.55 17.76 16.96
CA VAL A 841 11.71 17.59 15.51
C VAL A 841 12.94 18.31 14.94
N ASP A 842 13.56 19.19 15.73
CA ASP A 842 14.68 20.04 15.29
C ASP A 842 15.94 19.24 14.92
N CYS A 843 16.07 18.02 15.41
CA CYS A 843 17.18 17.11 15.08
C CYS A 843 16.93 16.28 13.81
N ILE A 844 15.75 16.36 13.19
CA ILE A 844 15.42 15.54 12.01
C ILE A 844 15.91 16.23 10.74
N ARG A 845 16.57 15.48 9.86
CA ARG A 845 17.03 15.89 8.52
C ARG A 845 16.65 14.87 7.46
N LEU A 846 16.51 15.34 6.23
CA LEU A 846 16.37 14.50 5.05
C LEU A 846 17.72 14.45 4.34
N LYS A 847 18.29 13.25 4.23
CA LYS A 847 19.57 13.01 3.55
C LYS A 847 19.25 12.56 2.13
N VAL A 848 19.80 13.26 1.14
CA VAL A 848 19.71 12.93 -0.28
C VAL A 848 21.10 12.54 -0.75
N HIS A 849 21.28 11.27 -1.11
CA HIS A 849 22.53 10.73 -1.60
C HIS A 849 22.45 10.50 -3.11
N TYR A 850 23.32 11.17 -3.84
CA TYR A 850 23.40 11.11 -5.30
C TYR A 850 24.37 10.01 -5.76
N PRO A 851 24.22 9.52 -7.01
CA PRO A 851 25.13 8.53 -7.59
C PRO A 851 26.60 8.96 -7.67
N ASP A 852 26.87 10.27 -7.66
CA ASP A 852 28.23 10.84 -7.65
C ASP A 852 28.87 10.86 -6.25
N GLN A 853 28.29 10.10 -5.31
CA GLN A 853 28.65 10.00 -3.89
C GLN A 853 28.45 11.28 -3.08
N LYS A 854 27.89 12.36 -3.66
CA LYS A 854 27.56 13.56 -2.90
C LYS A 854 26.29 13.37 -2.09
N SER A 855 26.34 13.78 -0.84
CA SER A 855 25.19 13.74 0.07
C SER A 855 24.81 15.15 0.50
N TYR A 856 23.52 15.49 0.42
CA TYR A 856 22.99 16.75 0.90
C TYR A 856 22.04 16.50 2.07
N LEU A 857 22.18 17.30 3.13
CA LEU A 857 21.29 17.30 4.28
C LEU A 857 20.32 18.46 4.17
N ILE A 858 19.04 18.14 4.04
CA ILE A 858 17.96 19.11 3.92
C ILE A 858 17.25 19.21 5.27
N THR A 859 17.06 20.43 5.75
CA THR A 859 16.31 20.70 6.98
C THR A 859 14.84 20.94 6.63
N PRO A 860 13.91 20.07 7.05
CA PRO A 860 12.48 20.31 6.83
C PRO A 860 12.02 21.53 7.63
N LYS A 861 11.06 22.28 7.07
CA LYS A 861 10.47 23.43 7.78
C LYS A 861 9.65 22.93 8.97
N LYS A 862 9.63 23.69 10.07
CA LYS A 862 8.83 23.34 11.26
C LYS A 862 7.33 23.19 10.95
N CYS A 863 6.80 23.97 10.00
CA CYS A 863 5.40 23.87 9.56
C CYS A 863 5.06 22.59 8.78
N HIS A 864 6.07 21.84 8.29
CA HIS A 864 5.86 20.56 7.60
C HIS A 864 5.62 19.40 8.57
N PHE A 865 5.89 19.60 9.88
CA PHE A 865 5.63 18.62 10.92
C PHE A 865 4.25 18.85 11.54
N ILE A 866 3.38 17.86 11.39
CA ILE A 866 2.06 17.80 12.02
C ILE A 866 2.18 16.94 13.27
N LYS A 867 1.92 17.51 14.43
CA LYS A 867 1.93 16.78 15.70
C LYS A 867 0.64 15.96 15.83
N LEU A 868 0.76 14.63 15.94
CA LEU A 868 -0.39 13.73 16.13
C LEU A 868 -0.59 13.43 17.62
N ASN A 869 0.49 13.07 18.31
CA ASN A 869 0.53 12.77 19.74
C ASN A 869 1.77 13.45 20.37
N PRO A 870 1.92 13.48 21.71
CA PRO A 870 3.08 14.09 22.36
C PRO A 870 4.43 13.57 21.86
N LEU A 871 4.47 12.30 21.42
CA LEU A 871 5.64 11.59 20.93
C LEU A 871 5.51 11.12 19.47
N GLN A 872 4.45 11.47 18.74
CA GLN A 872 4.28 11.09 17.33
C GLN A 872 4.05 12.30 16.44
N TYR A 873 4.75 12.31 15.32
CA TYR A 873 4.69 13.38 14.32
C TYR A 873 4.52 12.78 12.93
N LYS A 874 3.81 13.51 12.07
CA LYS A 874 3.74 13.25 10.64
C LYS A 874 4.49 14.36 9.91
N LEU A 875 5.39 13.98 9.01
CA LEU A 875 6.11 14.90 8.13
C LEU A 875 5.48 14.86 6.74
N ILE A 876 5.12 16.03 6.25
CA ILE A 876 4.68 16.26 4.87
C ILE A 876 5.58 17.35 4.30
N SER A 877 6.60 16.94 3.55
CA SER A 877 7.61 17.86 2.99
C SER A 877 7.94 17.47 1.56
N GLU A 878 8.58 18.38 0.83
CA GLU A 878 9.11 18.10 -0.49
C GLU A 878 10.64 18.21 -0.46
N VAL A 879 11.31 17.29 -1.14
CA VAL A 879 12.76 17.29 -1.37
C VAL A 879 13.02 17.81 -2.77
N ILE A 880 13.83 18.85 -2.88
CA ILE A 880 14.22 19.42 -4.16
C ILE A 880 15.45 18.68 -4.67
N ILE A 881 15.35 18.12 -5.87
CA ILE A 881 16.43 17.45 -6.60
C ILE A 881 16.80 18.31 -7.81
N SER A 882 18.09 18.56 -7.99
CA SER A 882 18.63 19.24 -9.18
C SER A 882 20.01 18.69 -9.51
N HIS A 883 20.21 18.24 -10.74
CA HIS A 883 21.50 17.71 -11.17
C HIS A 883 21.78 18.01 -12.66
N SER A 884 23.05 17.93 -13.04
CA SER A 884 23.53 17.93 -14.43
C SER A 884 23.15 16.65 -15.18
N LEU A 885 23.33 16.65 -16.51
CA LEU A 885 22.97 15.54 -17.40
C LEU A 885 23.64 14.23 -16.99
N TRP A 886 22.89 13.13 -17.00
CA TRP A 886 23.40 11.76 -16.83
C TRP A 886 23.31 11.00 -18.15
N SER A 887 24.21 10.04 -18.36
CA SER A 887 24.18 9.14 -19.52
C SER A 887 23.01 8.17 -19.44
N ASP A 888 22.74 7.65 -18.24
CA ASP A 888 21.75 6.62 -17.96
C ASP A 888 20.85 7.00 -16.77
N GLN A 889 19.69 6.35 -16.68
CA GLN A 889 18.85 6.39 -15.50
C GLN A 889 19.61 5.83 -14.30
N SER A 890 19.55 6.52 -13.16
CA SER A 890 20.16 6.05 -11.91
C SER A 890 19.25 6.31 -10.72
N HIS A 891 19.65 5.83 -9.53
CA HIS A 891 18.87 5.98 -8.31
C HIS A 891 19.45 7.07 -7.41
N VAL A 892 18.57 7.96 -6.94
CA VAL A 892 18.88 8.88 -5.84
C VAL A 892 18.33 8.25 -4.56
N GLU A 893 19.17 8.12 -3.55
CA GLU A 893 18.78 7.56 -2.25
C GLU A 893 18.29 8.68 -1.33
N ILE A 894 17.06 8.56 -0.84
CA ILE A 894 16.48 9.48 0.14
C ILE A 894 16.30 8.74 1.46
N SER A 895 16.89 9.24 2.53
CA SER A 895 16.76 8.68 3.88
C SER A 895 16.46 9.76 4.91
N ILE A 896 15.84 9.35 6.01
CA ILE A 896 15.57 10.22 7.15
C ILE A 896 16.67 9.97 8.17
N VAL A 897 17.34 11.04 8.59
CA VAL A 897 18.42 10.98 9.56
C VAL A 897 18.15 11.88 10.75
N MET A 898 18.66 11.46 11.90
CA MET A 898 18.77 12.27 13.10
C MET A 898 20.17 12.88 13.14
N GLU A 899 20.24 14.21 13.16
CA GLU A 899 21.47 14.98 13.34
C GLU A 899 21.81 15.04 14.84
N THR A 900 23.00 14.58 15.19
CA THR A 900 23.58 14.64 16.53
C THR A 900 24.84 15.49 16.51
N ARG A 901 24.93 16.45 17.44
CA ARG A 901 26.05 17.40 17.52
C ARG A 901 26.92 17.09 18.73
N ASP A 902 28.12 16.60 18.47
CA ASP A 902 29.17 16.38 19.48
C ASP A 902 30.25 17.46 19.27
N GLY A 903 30.10 18.61 19.94
CA GLY A 903 31.01 19.76 19.76
C GLY A 903 30.96 20.32 18.34
N GLU A 904 32.10 20.34 17.64
CA GLU A 904 32.20 20.77 16.23
C GLU A 904 31.85 19.65 15.23
N THR A 905 31.70 18.40 15.69
CA THR A 905 31.44 17.26 14.80
C THR A 905 29.95 16.98 14.68
N VAL A 906 29.43 17.06 13.46
CA VAL A 906 28.04 16.70 13.13
C VAL A 906 28.04 15.24 12.68
N SER A 907 27.34 14.40 13.42
CA SER A 907 27.07 13.01 13.04
C SER A 907 25.60 12.85 12.67
N CYS A 908 25.32 11.96 11.71
CA CYS A 908 23.96 11.72 11.22
C CYS A 908 23.66 10.23 11.32
N GLN A 909 22.53 9.91 11.95
CA GLN A 909 22.10 8.54 12.16
C GLN A 909 20.82 8.25 11.40
N GLU A 910 20.82 7.22 10.57
CA GLU A 910 19.64 6.81 9.79
C GLU A 910 18.54 6.23 10.68
N LEU A 911 17.32 6.76 10.53
CA LEU A 911 16.12 6.33 11.26
C LEU A 911 15.26 5.34 10.46
N CYS A 912 15.43 5.33 9.14
CA CYS A 912 14.73 4.45 8.21
C CYS A 912 15.69 3.91 7.15
N ARG A 913 15.31 2.82 6.48
CA ARG A 913 16.06 2.34 5.30
C ARG A 913 16.02 3.41 4.19
N PRO A 914 17.14 3.66 3.49
CA PRO A 914 17.15 4.57 2.35
C PRO A 914 16.22 4.08 1.24
N VAL A 915 15.40 4.98 0.70
CA VAL A 915 14.54 4.69 -0.45
C VAL A 915 15.26 5.10 -1.72
N LYS A 916 15.38 4.17 -2.66
CA LYS A 916 15.96 4.40 -3.99
C LYS A 916 14.90 4.95 -4.94
N VAL A 917 15.05 6.21 -5.35
CA VAL A 917 14.15 6.87 -6.31
C VAL A 917 14.82 6.85 -7.69
N PRO A 918 14.21 6.24 -8.72
CA PRO A 918 14.76 6.28 -10.07
C PRO A 918 14.59 7.67 -10.70
N VAL A 919 15.69 8.21 -11.22
CA VAL A 919 15.77 9.59 -11.71
C VAL A 919 16.52 9.62 -13.05
N ALA A 920 16.02 10.41 -14.01
CA ALA A 920 16.58 10.54 -15.36
C ALA A 920 16.60 12.01 -15.84
N PRO A 921 17.70 12.75 -15.59
CA PRO A 921 17.86 14.11 -16.12
C PRO A 921 18.07 14.07 -17.64
N LYS A 922 17.26 14.82 -18.39
CA LYS A 922 17.29 14.95 -19.86
C LYS A 922 17.81 16.30 -20.30
N ALA A 923 18.49 16.35 -21.44
CA ALA A 923 18.87 17.61 -22.06
C ALA A 923 17.61 18.44 -22.43
N ALA A 924 17.70 19.76 -22.29
CA ALA A 924 16.68 20.66 -22.83
C ALA A 924 16.58 20.46 -24.35
N LYS A 925 15.40 20.08 -24.85
CA LYS A 925 15.14 20.13 -26.29
C LYS A 925 15.18 21.60 -26.71
N ARG A 926 16.18 21.97 -27.51
CA ARG A 926 16.24 23.27 -28.18
C ARG A 926 15.16 23.37 -29.23
#